data_AF-A0A388PC99-F1
#
_entry.id   AF-A0A388PC99-F1
#
_cell.length_a   1.000
_cell.length_b   1.000
_cell.length_c   1.000
_cell.angle_alpha   90.00
_cell.angle_beta   90.00
_cell.angle_gamma   90.00
#
_symmetry.space_group_name_H-M   'P 1'
#
loop_
_entity.id
_entity.type
_entity.pdbx_description
1 polymer ?
#
loop_
_entity_poly.entity_id
_entity_poly.type
_entity_poly.pdbx_seq_one_letter_code
_entity_poly.pdbx_strand_id
1 'polypeptide(L)'
;MRRILLTLGLLQLTRLLSAAEADVIVYGATPGGFCAAIAAAREGAKVTLLEPTGHIGGLSTGGLSHCDSNQMRRESLTGLFEEWNRRIVKDYVDRGQPAPYDPMNKRPVILWTFEPHVAMRVTQAMLKEAGVTVITNCQLTNVEMTKARITVLRTSQGTFAAKTFVDGTYEGDLMAAAGVSWVIGRESQAEQGEALAGKQYPKPKMAINGFDEQGKPLPLITGTDAGPKEAGDRNVMTYSFRLCLTRDPANLVPIPEPTKYDSAKFELARRALKAGIRGVGFDLYPLPGNKLDGNNSIGGQISLGLVGGSNTWHAADVAERARLWEAHKQYTLEFLHFLRTDPAVPEKTRAQYASLGFCKDEFTTSAHFPPALYVRESRRLKGLYVLTQKDIIDSPSKADSIAISSFPIDSHDCQRVALKEGGVINEGTIMPVRVPGTGVGYAYQVPYRAILPHAEQCSNLLVPVALASTHVAMSSLRIEGAWMAIGQGAGVAAALAAQRGVNVQDLPYSELSKRLLAQGQTLELPAPPALKTAAKASEASPSKSAQGLVLDDQVAELEGTWIRSTNFKPYIGTGYVHDEQRSDGKSRATFRFKSPADGEFALRMAYSAHETRTKRLPIIIAGDGQEQRITVDQTVPLPAGEAFRNVGQVRLRKGVDYTLTLSNAGTDGFVILDALHLIPTAAATATPR
;
A
#
# COMPACT_ATOMS: atom_id res chain seq x y z
N MET A 1 -89.43 -1.21 -9.73
CA MET A 1 -88.43 -0.13 -9.94
C MET A 1 -87.09 -0.62 -9.40
N ARG A 2 -86.28 -1.32 -10.20
CA ARG A 2 -85.05 -0.81 -10.85
C ARG A 2 -84.16 0.05 -9.93
N ARG A 3 -83.11 -0.55 -9.38
CA ARG A 3 -81.84 0.12 -9.10
C ARG A 3 -80.73 -0.69 -9.78
N ILE A 4 -80.21 -0.11 -10.86
CA ILE A 4 -79.14 -0.65 -11.68
C ILE A 4 -77.81 -0.24 -11.02
N LEU A 5 -76.97 -1.23 -10.71
CA LEU A 5 -75.56 -1.04 -10.39
C LEU A 5 -74.85 -0.49 -11.64
N LEU A 6 -74.19 0.67 -11.51
CA LEU A 6 -73.14 1.10 -12.42
C LEU A 6 -71.79 0.86 -11.74
N THR A 7 -71.09 -0.17 -12.21
CA THR A 7 -69.67 -0.42 -11.98
C THR A 7 -68.85 0.64 -12.73
N LEU A 8 -68.36 1.66 -12.03
CA LEU A 8 -67.26 2.49 -12.51
C LEU A 8 -65.94 1.76 -12.19
N GLY A 9 -65.37 1.09 -13.19
CA GLY A 9 -64.00 0.60 -13.15
C GLY A 9 -63.04 1.78 -13.09
N LEU A 10 -62.46 2.02 -11.92
CA LEU A 10 -61.28 2.88 -11.77
C LEU A 10 -60.10 2.11 -12.38
N LEU A 11 -59.76 2.40 -13.64
CA LEU A 11 -58.45 2.05 -14.19
C LEU A 11 -57.39 2.78 -13.35
N GLN A 12 -56.78 2.08 -12.39
CA GLN A 12 -55.46 2.45 -11.91
C GLN A 12 -54.49 2.21 -13.07
N LEU A 13 -54.12 3.29 -13.78
CA LEU A 13 -52.89 3.30 -14.56
C LEU A 13 -51.72 3.14 -13.59
N THR A 14 -51.30 1.91 -13.34
CA THR A 14 -49.93 1.62 -12.97
C THR A 14 -49.06 2.08 -14.14
N ARG A 15 -48.48 3.28 -14.03
CA ARG A 15 -47.31 3.62 -14.84
C ARG A 15 -46.23 2.60 -14.46
N LEU A 16 -46.09 1.57 -15.28
CA LEU A 16 -44.85 0.82 -15.42
C LEU A 16 -43.79 1.87 -15.78
N LEU A 17 -43.08 2.40 -14.78
CA LEU A 17 -41.87 3.18 -15.01
C LEU A 17 -40.90 2.22 -15.72
N SER A 18 -40.75 2.40 -17.03
CA SER A 18 -39.74 1.72 -17.83
C SER A 18 -38.38 1.98 -17.18
N ALA A 19 -37.62 0.91 -16.90
CA ALA A 19 -36.29 1.03 -16.33
C ALA A 19 -35.39 1.81 -17.29
N ALA A 20 -34.54 2.69 -16.76
CA ALA A 20 -33.53 3.34 -17.58
C ALA A 20 -32.53 2.29 -18.07
N GLU A 21 -32.43 2.12 -19.39
CA GLU A 21 -31.60 1.10 -20.02
C GLU A 21 -30.20 1.61 -20.37
N ALA A 22 -29.19 0.80 -20.07
CA ALA A 22 -27.79 0.98 -20.44
C ALA A 22 -27.18 -0.34 -20.95
N ASP A 23 -26.04 -0.29 -21.62
CA ASP A 23 -25.27 -1.52 -21.89
C ASP A 23 -24.53 -1.97 -20.62
N VAL A 24 -23.93 -1.00 -19.91
CA VAL A 24 -23.17 -1.21 -18.68
C VAL A 24 -23.70 -0.28 -17.59
N ILE A 25 -23.99 -0.83 -16.41
CA ILE A 25 -24.18 -0.05 -15.19
C ILE A 25 -22.99 -0.26 -14.26
N VAL A 26 -22.42 0.84 -13.77
CA VAL A 26 -21.42 0.82 -12.70
C VAL A 26 -22.08 1.37 -11.43
N TYR A 27 -21.99 0.63 -10.33
CA TYR A 27 -22.49 1.07 -9.02
C TYR A 27 -21.31 1.40 -8.11
N GLY A 28 -21.18 2.65 -7.70
CA GLY A 28 -20.05 3.21 -6.95
C GLY A 28 -19.05 3.93 -7.86
N ALA A 29 -18.70 5.17 -7.52
CA ALA A 29 -17.80 6.06 -8.24
C ALA A 29 -16.43 6.19 -7.56
N THR A 30 -15.93 5.12 -6.94
CA THR A 30 -14.54 5.04 -6.50
C THR A 30 -13.59 5.12 -7.70
N PRO A 31 -12.27 5.22 -7.50
CA PRO A 31 -11.31 5.14 -8.59
C PRO A 31 -11.42 3.91 -9.48
N GLY A 32 -11.77 2.74 -8.92
CA GLY A 32 -12.11 1.57 -9.74
C GLY A 32 -13.41 1.76 -10.51
N GLY A 33 -14.45 2.31 -9.88
CA GLY A 33 -15.74 2.54 -10.51
C GLY A 33 -15.72 3.56 -11.65
N PHE A 34 -15.15 4.76 -11.44
CA PHE A 34 -15.13 5.77 -12.49
C PHE A 34 -14.22 5.37 -13.67
N CYS A 35 -13.10 4.68 -13.41
CA CYS A 35 -12.26 4.15 -14.48
C CYS A 35 -12.98 3.04 -15.26
N ALA A 36 -13.75 2.17 -14.60
CA ALA A 36 -14.59 1.19 -15.29
C ALA A 36 -15.64 1.86 -16.19
N ALA A 37 -16.30 2.91 -15.69
CA ALA A 37 -17.30 3.63 -16.46
C ALA A 37 -16.72 4.30 -17.71
N ILE A 38 -15.58 5.00 -17.56
CA ILE A 38 -14.87 5.64 -18.68
C ILE A 38 -14.39 4.60 -19.70
N ALA A 39 -13.76 3.52 -19.24
CA ALA A 39 -13.21 2.48 -20.10
C ALA A 39 -14.32 1.77 -20.90
N ALA A 40 -15.45 1.45 -20.27
CA ALA A 40 -16.60 0.87 -20.93
C ALA A 40 -17.21 1.81 -21.99
N ALA A 41 -17.34 3.10 -21.67
CA ALA A 41 -17.88 4.08 -22.61
C ALA A 41 -16.97 4.28 -23.83
N ARG A 42 -15.64 4.23 -23.63
CA ARG A 42 -14.65 4.29 -24.73
C ARG A 42 -14.63 3.04 -25.61
N GLU A 43 -15.16 1.92 -25.13
CA GLU A 43 -15.46 0.74 -25.96
C GLU A 43 -16.80 0.87 -26.72
N GLY A 44 -17.51 1.98 -26.58
CA GLY A 44 -18.76 2.28 -27.29
C GLY A 44 -20.02 1.82 -26.55
N ALA A 45 -19.92 1.42 -25.29
CA ALA A 45 -21.09 1.07 -24.48
C ALA A 45 -21.85 2.32 -24.03
N LYS A 46 -23.19 2.24 -23.97
CA LYS A 46 -24.00 3.22 -23.21
C LYS A 46 -23.83 2.95 -21.72
N VAL A 47 -23.22 3.88 -20.98
CA VAL A 47 -22.87 3.68 -19.56
C VAL A 47 -23.67 4.60 -18.64
N THR A 48 -24.19 4.01 -17.56
CA THR A 48 -24.71 4.75 -16.40
C THR A 48 -23.89 4.43 -15.15
N LEU A 49 -23.37 5.45 -14.47
CA LEU A 49 -22.64 5.37 -13.21
C LEU A 49 -23.55 5.87 -12.08
N LEU A 50 -23.89 4.98 -11.15
CA LEU A 50 -24.75 5.25 -9.99
C LEU A 50 -23.89 5.37 -8.74
N GLU A 51 -23.84 6.55 -8.13
CA GLU A 51 -23.04 6.84 -6.93
C GLU A 51 -23.96 6.98 -5.70
N PRO A 52 -23.81 6.14 -4.65
CA PRO A 52 -24.67 6.16 -3.47
C PRO A 52 -24.66 7.49 -2.71
N THR A 53 -23.53 8.20 -2.75
CA THR A 53 -23.32 9.47 -2.04
C THR A 53 -23.38 10.67 -2.98
N GLY A 54 -23.16 11.87 -2.45
CA GLY A 54 -22.98 13.08 -3.24
C GLY A 54 -21.56 13.24 -3.82
N HIS A 55 -20.63 12.32 -3.57
CA HIS A 55 -19.20 12.52 -3.80
C HIS A 55 -18.63 11.52 -4.83
N ILE A 56 -18.05 12.04 -5.91
CA ILE A 56 -17.46 11.26 -7.00
C ILE A 56 -15.94 11.15 -6.81
N GLY A 57 -15.37 9.97 -7.06
CA GLY A 57 -13.91 9.75 -7.07
C GLY A 57 -13.33 9.17 -5.79
N GLY A 58 -14.17 8.83 -4.81
CA GLY A 58 -13.76 8.18 -3.57
C GLY A 58 -12.68 8.97 -2.82
N LEU A 59 -11.64 8.28 -2.36
CA LEU A 59 -10.59 8.90 -1.54
C LEU A 59 -9.66 9.81 -2.34
N SER A 60 -9.40 9.53 -3.63
CA SER A 60 -8.58 10.40 -4.49
C SER A 60 -9.12 11.83 -4.61
N THR A 61 -10.43 12.02 -4.49
CA THR A 61 -11.08 13.33 -4.50
C THR A 61 -11.59 13.73 -3.12
N GLY A 62 -11.51 12.81 -2.15
CA GLY A 62 -12.04 12.92 -0.79
C GLY A 62 -10.97 13.13 0.29
N GLY A 63 -9.69 13.30 -0.08
CA GLY A 63 -8.63 13.73 0.84
C GLY A 63 -7.31 12.96 0.74
N LEU A 64 -7.26 11.81 0.06
CA LEU A 64 -6.03 11.04 -0.19
C LEU A 64 -5.22 11.71 -1.31
N SER A 65 -4.58 12.81 -0.93
CA SER A 65 -3.93 13.75 -1.84
C SER A 65 -2.42 13.57 -1.88
N HIS A 66 -1.83 12.98 -0.84
CA HIS A 66 -0.52 12.36 -0.91
C HIS A 66 -0.66 10.98 -1.53
N CYS A 67 -0.48 10.89 -2.85
CA CYS A 67 -0.83 9.70 -3.62
C CYS A 67 -0.03 8.47 -3.18
N ASP A 68 -0.71 7.39 -2.83
CA ASP A 68 -0.06 6.13 -2.42
C ASP A 68 0.77 5.48 -3.54
N SER A 69 0.55 5.89 -4.80
CA SER A 69 1.43 5.53 -5.92
C SER A 69 2.89 5.97 -5.72
N ASN A 70 3.17 6.84 -4.74
CA ASN A 70 4.52 7.16 -4.27
C ASN A 70 5.31 5.94 -3.79
N GLN A 71 4.64 4.84 -3.43
CA GLN A 71 5.26 3.59 -2.99
C GLN A 71 5.10 2.44 -4.00
N MET A 72 4.58 2.73 -5.19
CA MET A 72 4.29 1.77 -6.24
C MET A 72 5.34 1.85 -7.36
N ARG A 73 5.40 0.79 -8.17
CA ARG A 73 6.09 0.75 -9.47
C ARG A 73 5.28 1.56 -10.49
N ARG A 74 5.43 2.88 -10.50
CA ARG A 74 4.61 3.78 -11.34
C ARG A 74 4.75 3.53 -12.85
N GLU A 75 5.84 2.91 -13.29
CA GLU A 75 6.00 2.47 -14.67
C GLU A 75 4.94 1.43 -15.11
N SER A 76 4.30 0.75 -14.15
CA SER A 76 3.21 -0.19 -14.42
C SER A 76 1.82 0.43 -14.26
N LEU A 77 1.73 1.69 -13.80
CA LEU A 77 0.46 2.42 -13.66
C LEU A 77 0.22 3.28 -14.90
N THR A 78 -0.25 2.64 -15.97
CA THR A 78 -0.50 3.26 -17.29
C THR A 78 -2.01 3.43 -17.54
N GLY A 79 -2.43 3.63 -18.80
CA GLY A 79 -3.84 3.81 -19.16
C GLY A 79 -4.49 5.02 -18.47
N LEU A 80 -5.70 4.81 -17.93
CA LEU A 80 -6.52 5.86 -17.32
C LEU A 80 -5.86 6.48 -16.07
N PHE A 81 -5.07 5.72 -15.30
CA PHE A 81 -4.35 6.29 -14.16
C PHE A 81 -3.34 7.35 -14.62
N GLU A 82 -2.55 7.04 -15.65
CA GLU A 82 -1.58 7.97 -16.19
C GLU A 82 -2.27 9.19 -16.83
N GLU A 83 -3.33 8.95 -17.61
CA GLU A 83 -4.11 10.01 -18.23
C GLU A 83 -4.71 10.96 -17.18
N TRP A 84 -5.31 10.42 -16.13
CA TRP A 84 -5.90 11.21 -15.04
C TRP A 84 -4.87 12.10 -14.36
N ASN A 85 -3.69 11.56 -14.04
CA ASN A 85 -2.60 12.34 -13.46
C ASN A 85 -2.04 13.41 -14.41
N ARG A 86 -1.91 13.12 -15.71
CA ARG A 86 -1.51 14.13 -16.70
C ARG A 86 -2.54 15.26 -16.77
N ARG A 87 -3.83 14.95 -16.71
CA ARG A 87 -4.92 15.95 -16.73
C ARG A 87 -4.96 16.77 -15.44
N ILE A 88 -4.64 16.19 -14.27
CA ILE A 88 -4.44 16.95 -13.02
C ILE A 88 -3.35 17.98 -13.21
N VAL A 89 -2.16 17.58 -13.65
CA VAL A 89 -1.04 18.50 -13.85
C VAL A 89 -1.39 19.57 -14.88
N LYS A 90 -2.08 19.20 -15.97
CA LYS A 90 -2.57 20.14 -16.97
C LYS A 90 -3.52 21.18 -16.39
N ASP A 91 -4.45 20.77 -15.52
CA ASP A 91 -5.41 21.67 -14.88
C ASP A 91 -4.72 22.76 -14.04
N TYR A 92 -3.64 22.43 -13.32
CA TYR A 92 -2.83 23.43 -12.63
C TYR A 92 -2.25 24.45 -13.61
N VAL A 93 -1.58 23.95 -14.65
CA VAL A 93 -0.91 24.79 -15.66
C VAL A 93 -1.92 25.69 -16.39
N ASP A 94 -3.08 25.16 -16.79
CA ASP A 94 -4.13 25.93 -17.47
C ASP A 94 -4.70 27.05 -16.59
N ARG A 95 -4.68 26.88 -15.26
CA ARG A 95 -5.08 27.91 -14.29
C ARG A 95 -3.94 28.85 -13.88
N GLY A 96 -2.80 28.78 -14.56
CA GLY A 96 -1.63 29.61 -14.26
C GLY A 96 -0.90 29.24 -12.98
N GLN A 97 -1.15 28.05 -12.42
CA GLN A 97 -0.48 27.53 -11.24
C GLN A 97 0.74 26.68 -11.65
N PRO A 98 1.77 26.57 -10.79
CA PRO A 98 2.90 25.68 -11.06
C PRO A 98 2.43 24.22 -11.14
N ALA A 99 3.05 23.45 -12.02
CA ALA A 99 2.83 22.01 -12.08
C ALA A 99 3.22 21.39 -10.72
N PRO A 100 2.32 20.64 -10.06
CA PRO A 100 2.58 20.12 -8.71
C PRO A 100 3.59 18.96 -8.71
N TYR A 101 3.73 18.28 -9.86
CA TYR A 101 4.70 17.21 -10.10
C TYR A 101 4.84 16.98 -11.61
N ASP A 102 5.86 16.21 -12.01
CA ASP A 102 6.01 15.72 -13.38
C ASP A 102 5.31 14.35 -13.53
N PRO A 103 4.22 14.24 -14.31
CA PRO A 103 3.47 12.99 -14.47
C PRO A 103 4.21 11.97 -15.36
N MET A 104 5.27 12.38 -16.05
CA MET A 104 6.16 11.52 -16.84
C MET A 104 7.31 10.97 -16.02
N ASN A 105 7.68 11.62 -14.91
CA ASN A 105 8.71 11.13 -14.02
C ASN A 105 8.18 10.04 -13.09
N LYS A 106 8.40 8.79 -13.48
CA LYS A 106 7.96 7.60 -12.75
C LYS A 106 8.87 7.20 -11.58
N ARG A 107 9.93 7.97 -11.29
CA ARG A 107 10.85 7.62 -10.20
C ARG A 107 10.14 7.78 -8.84
N PRO A 108 10.28 6.82 -7.90
CA PRO A 108 9.61 6.88 -6.59
C PRO A 108 9.98 8.12 -5.74
N VAL A 109 11.12 8.77 -6.02
CA VAL A 109 11.58 9.96 -5.29
C VAL A 109 10.76 11.21 -5.54
N ILE A 110 9.99 11.27 -6.64
CA ILE A 110 9.09 12.41 -6.92
C ILE A 110 7.76 12.14 -6.25
N LEU A 111 7.34 12.98 -5.31
CA LEU A 111 6.04 12.84 -4.66
C LEU A 111 4.96 13.36 -5.60
N TRP A 112 4.00 12.50 -5.95
CA TRP A 112 2.80 12.91 -6.66
C TRP A 112 1.78 13.35 -5.63
N THR A 113 1.45 14.64 -5.67
CA THR A 113 0.53 15.28 -4.73
C THR A 113 -0.39 16.22 -5.50
N PHE A 114 -1.66 16.29 -5.10
CA PHE A 114 -2.66 17.12 -5.75
C PHE A 114 -3.74 17.56 -4.78
N GLU A 115 -4.43 18.65 -5.07
CA GLU A 115 -5.57 19.12 -4.26
C GLU A 115 -6.85 18.30 -4.57
N PRO A 116 -7.65 17.90 -3.55
CA PRO A 116 -8.86 17.10 -3.75
C PRO A 116 -9.87 17.71 -4.74
N HIS A 117 -10.13 19.02 -4.66
CA HIS A 117 -11.04 19.70 -5.59
C HIS A 117 -10.54 19.70 -7.05
N VAL A 118 -9.22 19.63 -7.28
CA VAL A 118 -8.64 19.50 -8.63
C VAL A 118 -8.88 18.10 -9.17
N ALA A 119 -8.57 17.09 -8.36
CA ALA A 119 -8.85 15.69 -8.67
C ALA A 119 -10.34 15.47 -9.00
N MET A 120 -11.25 16.06 -8.20
CA MET A 120 -12.70 16.01 -8.45
C MET A 120 -13.07 16.56 -9.82
N ARG A 121 -12.61 17.78 -10.13
CA ARG A 121 -12.92 18.46 -11.39
C ARG A 121 -12.42 17.67 -12.61
N VAL A 122 -11.21 17.14 -12.54
CA VAL A 122 -10.65 16.29 -13.61
C VAL A 122 -11.47 15.02 -13.79
N THR A 123 -11.80 14.32 -12.70
CA THR A 123 -12.64 13.10 -12.75
C THR A 123 -13.99 13.38 -13.40
N GLN A 124 -14.68 14.45 -12.99
CA GLN A 124 -15.96 14.86 -13.56
C GLN A 124 -15.85 15.21 -15.05
N ALA A 125 -14.78 15.92 -15.45
CA ALA A 125 -14.52 16.25 -16.84
C ALA A 125 -14.31 15.00 -17.70
N MET A 126 -13.52 14.03 -17.21
CA MET A 126 -13.28 12.78 -17.93
C MET A 126 -14.54 11.92 -18.08
N LEU A 127 -15.37 11.82 -17.03
CA LEU A 127 -16.67 11.13 -17.09
C LEU A 127 -17.60 11.77 -18.13
N LYS A 128 -17.67 13.10 -18.12
CA LYS A 128 -18.49 13.88 -19.07
C LYS A 128 -17.99 13.72 -20.51
N GLU A 129 -16.69 13.83 -20.74
CA GLU A 129 -16.06 13.64 -22.05
C GLU A 129 -16.31 12.25 -22.62
N ALA A 130 -16.28 11.22 -21.77
CA ALA A 130 -16.57 9.85 -22.16
C ALA A 130 -18.07 9.59 -22.43
N GLY A 131 -18.97 10.55 -22.15
CA GLY A 131 -20.41 10.38 -22.34
C GLY A 131 -21.09 9.51 -21.27
N VAL A 132 -20.48 9.36 -20.09
CA VAL A 132 -21.06 8.60 -18.98
C VAL A 132 -22.22 9.39 -18.35
N THR A 133 -23.38 8.75 -18.18
CA THR A 133 -24.48 9.33 -17.39
C THR A 133 -24.22 9.08 -15.90
N VAL A 134 -23.96 10.15 -15.14
CA VAL A 134 -23.64 10.05 -13.70
C VAL A 134 -24.84 10.47 -12.86
N ILE A 135 -25.24 9.63 -11.90
CA ILE A 135 -26.35 9.89 -10.97
C ILE A 135 -25.84 9.70 -9.54
N THR A 136 -25.76 10.80 -8.77
CA THR A 136 -25.34 10.79 -7.36
C THR A 136 -26.54 10.68 -6.41
N ASN A 137 -26.28 10.44 -5.13
CA ASN A 137 -27.30 10.19 -4.09
C ASN A 137 -28.27 9.06 -4.50
N CYS A 138 -27.72 8.02 -5.13
CA CYS A 138 -28.44 6.91 -5.74
C CYS A 138 -28.19 5.63 -4.95
N GLN A 139 -28.91 5.45 -3.85
CA GLN A 139 -28.73 4.32 -2.94
C GLN A 139 -29.44 3.08 -3.48
N LEU A 140 -28.73 1.96 -3.58
CA LEU A 140 -29.31 0.66 -3.92
C LEU A 140 -30.26 0.20 -2.82
N THR A 141 -31.48 -0.16 -3.21
CA THR A 141 -32.50 -0.68 -2.30
C THR A 141 -32.78 -2.15 -2.53
N ASN A 142 -32.71 -2.61 -3.79
CA ASN A 142 -32.91 -4.02 -4.14
C ASN A 142 -32.26 -4.38 -5.48
N VAL A 143 -31.92 -5.65 -5.65
CA VAL A 143 -31.45 -6.24 -6.91
C VAL A 143 -32.45 -7.31 -7.35
N GLU A 144 -32.93 -7.20 -8.58
CA GLU A 144 -33.74 -8.24 -9.20
C GLU A 144 -32.86 -9.17 -10.01
N MET A 145 -33.04 -10.47 -9.77
CA MET A 145 -32.29 -11.54 -10.42
C MET A 145 -33.27 -12.45 -11.16
N THR A 146 -32.92 -12.83 -12.39
CA THR A 146 -33.58 -13.92 -13.11
C THR A 146 -32.54 -15.00 -13.37
N LYS A 147 -32.70 -16.16 -12.73
CA LYS A 147 -31.64 -17.17 -12.63
C LYS A 147 -30.39 -16.53 -12.00
N ALA A 148 -29.19 -16.81 -12.52
CA ALA A 148 -27.94 -16.22 -12.05
C ALA A 148 -27.59 -14.90 -12.77
N ARG A 149 -28.56 -14.03 -13.06
CA ARG A 149 -28.32 -12.80 -13.83
C ARG A 149 -29.07 -11.63 -13.25
N ILE A 150 -28.38 -10.51 -13.02
CA ILE A 150 -28.99 -9.25 -12.64
C ILE A 150 -29.80 -8.72 -13.81
N THR A 151 -31.07 -8.38 -13.57
CA THR A 151 -31.97 -7.78 -14.57
C THR A 151 -32.26 -6.32 -14.26
N VAL A 152 -32.51 -5.98 -12.99
CA VAL A 152 -32.87 -4.61 -12.57
C VAL A 152 -32.21 -4.27 -11.24
N LEU A 153 -31.66 -3.06 -11.16
CA LEU A 153 -31.33 -2.40 -9.88
C LEU A 153 -32.47 -1.46 -9.51
N ARG A 154 -32.97 -1.57 -8.29
CA ARG A 154 -33.87 -0.59 -7.69
C ARG A 154 -33.09 0.32 -6.76
N THR A 155 -33.25 1.61 -6.92
CA THR A 155 -32.54 2.61 -6.13
C THR A 155 -33.48 3.72 -5.64
N SER A 156 -32.98 4.59 -4.77
CA SER A 156 -33.65 5.83 -4.36
C SER A 156 -33.96 6.79 -5.52
N GLN A 157 -33.33 6.61 -6.69
CA GLN A 157 -33.48 7.47 -7.87
C GLN A 157 -34.25 6.77 -9.02
N GLY A 158 -34.77 5.57 -8.81
CA GLY A 158 -35.57 4.84 -9.79
C GLY A 158 -35.08 3.41 -10.07
N THR A 159 -35.42 2.90 -11.25
CA THR A 159 -35.07 1.54 -11.69
C THR A 159 -34.16 1.59 -12.90
N PHE A 160 -33.13 0.75 -12.89
CA PHE A 160 -32.07 0.74 -13.90
C PHE A 160 -31.82 -0.69 -14.38
N ALA A 161 -31.72 -0.89 -15.69
CA ALA A 161 -31.46 -2.19 -16.30
C ALA A 161 -30.24 -2.12 -17.23
N ALA A 162 -29.43 -3.18 -17.25
CA ALA A 162 -28.28 -3.27 -18.14
C ALA A 162 -27.93 -4.69 -18.54
N LYS A 163 -27.06 -4.83 -19.55
CA LYS A 163 -26.54 -6.12 -19.99
C LYS A 163 -25.46 -6.63 -19.05
N THR A 164 -24.58 -5.75 -18.58
CA THR A 164 -23.52 -6.07 -17.62
C THR A 164 -23.46 -5.02 -16.51
N PHE A 165 -22.96 -5.45 -15.35
CA PHE A 165 -22.88 -4.65 -14.14
C PHE A 165 -21.46 -4.68 -13.58
N VAL A 166 -21.03 -3.57 -12.98
CA VAL A 166 -19.76 -3.46 -12.25
C VAL A 166 -20.05 -2.94 -10.85
N ASP A 167 -19.60 -3.69 -9.84
CA ASP A 167 -19.57 -3.21 -8.46
C ASP A 167 -18.26 -2.44 -8.21
N GLY A 168 -18.34 -1.13 -8.34
CA GLY A 168 -17.25 -0.19 -8.09
C GLY A 168 -17.24 0.37 -6.67
N THR A 169 -17.99 -0.18 -5.72
CA THR A 169 -18.00 0.29 -4.32
C THR A 169 -16.80 -0.23 -3.52
N TYR A 170 -16.40 0.48 -2.46
CA TYR A 170 -15.41 -0.05 -1.51
C TYR A 170 -15.98 -1.23 -0.70
N GLU A 171 -17.31 -1.31 -0.63
CA GLU A 171 -18.05 -2.21 0.25
C GLU A 171 -18.46 -3.54 -0.38
N GLY A 172 -18.46 -3.64 -1.71
CA GLY A 172 -19.02 -4.77 -2.44
C GLY A 172 -20.53 -4.89 -2.26
N ASP A 173 -21.25 -3.77 -2.27
CA ASP A 173 -22.68 -3.73 -1.96
C ASP A 173 -23.56 -4.33 -3.05
N LEU A 174 -23.25 -4.08 -4.33
CA LEU A 174 -24.01 -4.65 -5.42
C LEU A 174 -23.79 -6.16 -5.49
N MET A 175 -22.55 -6.61 -5.31
CA MET A 175 -22.19 -8.02 -5.18
C MET A 175 -23.00 -8.69 -4.07
N ALA A 176 -23.00 -8.11 -2.86
CA ALA A 176 -23.73 -8.66 -1.73
C ALA A 176 -25.25 -8.70 -1.98
N ALA A 177 -25.81 -7.62 -2.54
CA ALA A 177 -27.24 -7.54 -2.84
C ALA A 177 -27.68 -8.48 -3.96
N ALA A 178 -26.79 -8.84 -4.89
CA ALA A 178 -27.03 -9.86 -5.92
C ALA A 178 -26.94 -11.31 -5.39
N GLY A 179 -26.65 -11.51 -4.10
CA GLY A 179 -26.52 -12.84 -3.49
C GLY A 179 -25.21 -13.57 -3.82
N VAL A 180 -24.20 -12.85 -4.33
CA VAL A 180 -22.87 -13.42 -4.59
C VAL A 180 -22.14 -13.64 -3.27
N SER A 181 -21.41 -14.76 -3.17
CA SER A 181 -20.66 -15.13 -1.97
C SER A 181 -19.50 -14.18 -1.68
N TRP A 182 -19.28 -13.89 -0.39
CA TRP A 182 -18.19 -13.04 0.06
C TRP A 182 -17.62 -13.49 1.42
N VAL A 183 -16.48 -12.93 1.78
CA VAL A 183 -15.81 -13.06 3.09
C VAL A 183 -15.46 -11.69 3.65
N ILE A 184 -15.13 -11.66 4.93
CA ILE A 184 -14.58 -10.48 5.60
C ILE A 184 -13.66 -10.89 6.73
N GLY A 185 -12.71 -10.03 7.04
CA GLY A 185 -11.78 -10.19 8.14
C GLY A 185 -10.50 -10.87 7.67
N ARG A 186 -9.88 -11.60 8.56
CA ARG A 186 -8.54 -12.15 8.40
C ARG A 186 -8.59 -13.66 8.35
N GLU A 187 -7.96 -14.25 7.34
CA GLU A 187 -7.67 -15.67 7.29
C GLU A 187 -6.70 -16.07 8.41
N SER A 188 -6.77 -17.33 8.84
CA SER A 188 -5.70 -17.93 9.65
C SER A 188 -4.45 -18.20 8.80
N GLN A 189 -3.28 -18.34 9.44
CA GLN A 189 -2.05 -18.70 8.70
C GLN A 189 -2.15 -20.05 7.99
N ALA A 190 -2.95 -20.98 8.54
CA ALA A 190 -3.10 -22.32 8.00
C ALA A 190 -3.99 -22.39 6.74
N GLU A 191 -4.97 -21.48 6.58
CA GLU A 191 -5.94 -21.53 5.48
C GLU A 191 -5.28 -21.41 4.10
N GLN A 192 -4.29 -20.53 3.96
CA GLN A 192 -3.60 -20.26 2.69
C GLN A 192 -2.06 -20.34 2.81
N GLY A 193 -1.53 -20.73 3.98
CA GLY A 193 -0.09 -20.79 4.23
C GLY A 193 0.59 -19.41 4.24
N GLU A 194 -0.15 -18.36 4.61
CA GLU A 194 0.33 -16.97 4.57
C GLU A 194 1.00 -16.58 5.90
N ALA A 195 2.29 -16.28 5.88
CA ALA A 195 3.04 -15.90 7.08
C ALA A 195 2.57 -14.57 7.71
N LEU A 196 1.95 -13.68 6.91
CA LEU A 196 1.41 -12.40 7.39
C LEU A 196 -0.07 -12.48 7.78
N ALA A 197 -0.73 -13.64 7.59
CA ALA A 197 -2.11 -13.83 8.02
C ALA A 197 -2.21 -14.01 9.55
N GLY A 198 -3.43 -14.04 10.06
CA GLY A 198 -3.71 -13.97 11.49
C GLY A 198 -3.34 -12.62 12.10
N LYS A 199 -2.86 -12.66 13.34
CA LYS A 199 -2.59 -11.48 14.16
C LYS A 199 -1.14 -11.05 14.12
N GLN A 200 -0.94 -9.74 14.00
CA GLN A 200 0.37 -9.14 13.78
C GLN A 200 0.68 -8.10 14.85
N TYR A 201 1.91 -8.15 15.37
CA TYR A 201 2.37 -7.34 16.51
C TYR A 201 3.70 -6.62 16.25
N PRO A 202 3.85 -5.82 15.17
CA PRO A 202 5.11 -5.16 14.86
C PRO A 202 5.41 -3.94 15.75
N LYS A 203 4.39 -3.40 16.45
CA LYS A 203 4.54 -2.24 17.33
C LYS A 203 4.97 -2.68 18.74
N PRO A 204 5.79 -1.90 19.44
CA PRO A 204 6.15 -2.22 20.81
C PRO A 204 4.92 -2.11 21.74
N LYS A 205 4.85 -3.03 22.71
CA LYS A 205 3.86 -2.97 23.80
C LYS A 205 3.99 -1.64 24.55
N MET A 206 2.88 -0.94 24.73
CA MET A 206 2.82 0.25 25.59
C MET A 206 2.85 -0.19 27.04
N ALA A 207 3.91 0.19 27.78
CA ALA A 207 4.08 -0.13 29.20
C ALA A 207 3.20 0.77 30.10
N ILE A 208 1.88 0.71 29.92
CA ILE A 208 0.87 1.49 30.63
C ILE A 208 -0.31 0.59 31.04
N ASN A 209 -1.06 0.99 32.07
CA ASN A 209 -2.29 0.28 32.45
C ASN A 209 -3.44 0.66 31.50
N GLY A 210 -4.03 -0.32 30.84
CA GLY A 210 -5.19 -0.16 29.96
C GLY A 210 -6.56 -0.25 30.65
N PHE A 211 -6.59 -0.36 31.98
CA PHE A 211 -7.81 -0.46 32.79
C PHE A 211 -8.02 0.78 33.67
N ASP A 212 -9.27 1.08 33.99
CA ASP A 212 -9.65 2.06 35.00
C ASP A 212 -9.44 1.53 36.43
N GLU A 213 -9.78 2.34 37.44
CA GLU A 213 -9.63 2.01 38.86
C GLU A 213 -10.53 0.84 39.30
N GLN A 214 -11.61 0.57 38.55
CA GLN A 214 -12.55 -0.52 38.78
C GLN A 214 -12.17 -1.79 38.00
N GLY A 215 -11.04 -1.78 37.28
CA GLY A 215 -10.57 -2.91 36.48
C GLY A 215 -11.30 -3.10 35.16
N LYS A 216 -12.08 -2.11 34.69
CA LYS A 216 -12.71 -2.15 33.35
C LYS A 216 -11.75 -1.58 32.30
N PRO A 217 -11.77 -2.09 31.05
CA PRO A 217 -10.97 -1.51 29.99
C PRO A 217 -11.27 -0.02 29.80
N LEU A 218 -10.22 0.79 29.63
CA LEU A 218 -10.36 2.19 29.27
C LEU A 218 -11.11 2.34 27.93
N PRO A 219 -11.73 3.50 27.67
CA PRO A 219 -12.28 3.79 26.35
C PRO A 219 -11.25 3.57 25.23
N LEU A 220 -11.73 3.24 24.03
CA LEU A 220 -10.93 2.93 22.84
C LEU A 220 -10.05 1.66 22.93
N ILE A 221 -10.13 0.91 24.03
CA ILE A 221 -9.68 -0.48 24.11
C ILE A 221 -10.78 -1.37 23.52
N THR A 222 -10.42 -2.24 22.58
CA THR A 222 -11.35 -3.12 21.87
C THR A 222 -11.51 -4.49 22.54
N GLY A 223 -10.64 -4.83 23.49
CA GLY A 223 -10.72 -6.10 24.21
C GLY A 223 -9.62 -6.26 25.26
N THR A 224 -9.70 -7.36 26.01
CA THR A 224 -8.70 -7.75 27.02
C THR A 224 -7.92 -9.00 26.65
N ASP A 225 -8.27 -9.58 25.51
CA ASP A 225 -7.61 -10.74 24.92
C ASP A 225 -7.62 -10.54 23.41
N ALA A 226 -6.45 -10.67 22.79
CA ALA A 226 -6.33 -10.67 21.35
C ALA A 226 -6.69 -12.05 20.78
N GLY A 227 -6.69 -13.12 21.57
CA GLY A 227 -6.85 -14.50 21.12
C GLY A 227 -5.58 -15.04 20.44
N PRO A 228 -5.63 -16.26 19.90
CA PRO A 228 -4.45 -16.92 19.32
C PRO A 228 -3.87 -16.11 18.15
N LYS A 229 -2.55 -16.05 18.08
CA LYS A 229 -1.82 -15.29 17.06
C LYS A 229 -2.12 -15.78 15.65
N GLU A 230 -2.09 -17.10 15.43
CA GLU A 230 -2.18 -17.66 14.08
C GLU A 230 -3.62 -17.89 13.60
N ALA A 231 -4.61 -17.59 14.46
CA ALA A 231 -6.02 -17.72 14.14
C ALA A 231 -6.54 -16.51 13.34
N GLY A 232 -7.43 -16.80 12.40
CA GLY A 232 -8.23 -15.79 11.70
C GLY A 232 -9.34 -15.22 12.57
N ASP A 233 -9.94 -14.12 12.15
CA ASP A 233 -11.10 -13.51 12.78
C ASP A 233 -11.87 -12.60 11.81
N ARG A 234 -12.89 -11.90 12.31
CA ARG A 234 -13.72 -10.97 11.53
C ARG A 234 -13.32 -9.51 11.69
N ASN A 235 -12.20 -9.21 12.35
CA ASN A 235 -11.74 -7.84 12.53
C ASN A 235 -11.15 -7.33 11.21
N VAL A 236 -11.33 -6.03 10.95
CA VAL A 236 -10.72 -5.35 9.81
C VAL A 236 -9.84 -4.21 10.30
N MET A 237 -8.91 -3.79 9.45
CA MET A 237 -8.06 -2.65 9.78
C MET A 237 -8.87 -1.36 9.92
N THR A 238 -8.43 -0.49 10.83
CA THR A 238 -9.15 0.73 11.19
C THR A 238 -9.37 1.70 10.02
N TYR A 239 -10.57 2.28 9.97
CA TYR A 239 -10.90 3.37 9.05
C TYR A 239 -10.57 4.73 9.66
N SER A 240 -10.35 5.71 8.79
CA SER A 240 -10.01 7.08 9.17
C SER A 240 -10.42 8.05 8.06
N PHE A 241 -10.49 9.34 8.35
CA PHE A 241 -10.55 10.38 7.32
C PHE A 241 -9.13 10.81 6.91
N ARG A 242 -8.96 11.17 5.64
CA ARG A 242 -7.78 11.90 5.15
C ARG A 242 -8.11 13.38 5.16
N LEU A 243 -7.50 14.13 6.09
CA LEU A 243 -7.81 15.54 6.30
C LEU A 243 -7.09 16.41 5.26
N CYS A 244 -7.75 17.47 4.79
CA CYS A 244 -7.07 18.54 4.07
C CYS A 244 -7.00 19.78 4.98
N LEU A 245 -5.78 20.12 5.40
CA LEU A 245 -5.51 21.10 6.43
C LEU A 245 -4.62 22.23 5.89
N THR A 246 -4.65 23.38 6.55
CA THR A 246 -3.75 24.49 6.23
C THR A 246 -3.36 25.27 7.47
N ARG A 247 -2.28 26.04 7.35
CA ARG A 247 -1.86 27.07 8.30
C ARG A 247 -2.00 28.49 7.73
N ASP A 248 -2.36 28.61 6.46
CA ASP A 248 -2.48 29.89 5.77
C ASP A 248 -3.76 30.62 6.25
N PRO A 249 -3.65 31.77 6.96
CA PRO A 249 -4.82 32.49 7.45
C PRO A 249 -5.81 32.87 6.34
N ALA A 250 -5.38 33.03 5.09
CA ALA A 250 -6.27 33.35 3.97
C ALA A 250 -7.14 32.17 3.52
N ASN A 251 -6.67 30.94 3.74
CA ASN A 251 -7.37 29.71 3.39
C ASN A 251 -7.85 28.92 4.62
N LEU A 252 -7.67 29.45 5.83
CA LEU A 252 -7.98 28.74 7.07
C LEU A 252 -9.45 28.88 7.46
N VAL A 253 -10.12 27.74 7.62
CA VAL A 253 -11.39 27.61 8.32
C VAL A 253 -11.11 26.94 9.67
N PRO A 254 -11.51 27.54 10.81
CA PRO A 254 -11.32 26.91 12.12
C PRO A 254 -11.94 25.50 12.17
N ILE A 255 -11.20 24.54 12.72
CA ILE A 255 -11.74 23.20 12.97
C ILE A 255 -12.87 23.34 13.99
N PRO A 256 -14.08 22.87 13.68
CA PRO A 256 -15.22 22.98 14.60
C PRO A 256 -14.95 22.15 15.85
N GLU A 257 -15.49 22.61 16.97
CA GLU A 257 -15.47 21.85 18.19
C GLU A 257 -16.33 20.57 18.05
N PRO A 258 -15.89 19.44 18.62
CA PRO A 258 -16.67 18.20 18.61
C PRO A 258 -18.02 18.41 19.31
N THR A 259 -19.08 17.77 18.78
CA THR A 259 -20.46 17.99 19.25
C THR A 259 -20.65 17.56 20.72
N LYS A 260 -19.94 16.51 21.15
CA LYS A 260 -19.98 15.96 22.52
C LYS A 260 -18.60 15.48 22.94
N TYR A 261 -17.69 16.40 23.28
CA TYR A 261 -16.35 16.04 23.74
C TYR A 261 -16.41 15.25 25.05
N ASP A 262 -15.92 14.01 25.01
CA ASP A 262 -15.68 13.20 26.20
C ASP A 262 -14.17 13.09 26.44
N SER A 263 -13.68 13.89 27.39
CA SER A 263 -12.28 13.95 27.79
C SER A 263 -11.73 12.62 28.32
N ALA A 264 -12.61 11.78 28.90
CA ALA A 264 -12.22 10.48 29.45
C ALA A 264 -11.82 9.47 28.34
N LYS A 265 -12.29 9.67 27.09
CA LYS A 265 -11.90 8.82 25.95
C LYS A 265 -10.39 8.80 25.71
N PHE A 266 -9.70 9.87 26.06
CA PHE A 266 -8.27 10.05 25.80
C PHE A 266 -7.39 9.74 27.01
N GLU A 267 -7.92 9.13 28.07
CA GLU A 267 -7.13 8.71 29.23
C GLU A 267 -5.96 7.80 28.85
N LEU A 268 -6.18 6.86 27.91
CA LEU A 268 -5.10 6.02 27.38
C LEU A 268 -3.99 6.86 26.74
N ALA A 269 -4.35 7.89 25.97
CA ALA A 269 -3.40 8.79 25.32
C ALA A 269 -2.62 9.62 26.35
N ARG A 270 -3.26 10.12 27.40
CA ARG A 270 -2.57 10.80 28.52
C ARG A 270 -1.56 9.88 29.18
N ARG A 271 -1.94 8.64 29.49
CA ARG A 271 -1.04 7.65 30.10
C ARG A 271 0.16 7.37 29.20
N ALA A 272 -0.07 7.20 27.89
CA ALA A 272 0.99 7.01 26.92
C ALA A 272 1.97 8.19 26.90
N LEU A 273 1.46 9.43 26.80
CA LEU A 273 2.26 10.65 26.80
C LEU A 273 3.05 10.81 28.11
N LYS A 274 2.43 10.58 29.27
CA LYS A 274 3.08 10.64 30.58
C LYS A 274 4.18 9.59 30.73
N ALA A 275 4.02 8.42 30.13
CA ALA A 275 5.03 7.36 30.10
C ALA A 275 6.13 7.60 29.05
N GLY A 276 6.12 8.74 28.35
CA GLY A 276 7.11 9.07 27.31
C GLY A 276 6.94 8.27 26.01
N ILE A 277 5.79 7.61 25.82
CA ILE A 277 5.49 6.85 24.61
C ILE A 277 5.26 7.82 23.45
N ARG A 278 6.06 7.65 22.39
CA ARG A 278 5.94 8.41 21.15
C ARG A 278 4.81 7.86 20.27
N GLY A 279 4.38 8.64 19.28
CA GLY A 279 3.38 8.20 18.30
C GLY A 279 1.93 8.38 18.74
N VAL A 280 1.66 9.39 19.57
CA VAL A 280 0.31 9.93 19.78
C VAL A 280 0.15 11.15 18.89
N GLY A 281 -0.66 11.04 17.84
CA GLY A 281 -0.81 12.07 16.80
C GLY A 281 -1.03 11.45 15.43
N PHE A 282 -0.81 12.24 14.38
CA PHE A 282 -1.01 11.81 12.99
C PHE A 282 -0.04 12.50 12.04
N ASP A 283 0.16 11.89 10.87
CA ASP A 283 1.15 12.34 9.88
C ASP A 283 0.61 13.51 9.07
N LEU A 284 1.48 14.44 8.71
CA LEU A 284 1.18 15.61 7.89
C LEU A 284 2.08 15.62 6.66
N TYR A 285 1.51 15.48 5.48
CA TYR A 285 2.25 15.54 4.22
C TYR A 285 1.96 16.85 3.48
N PRO A 286 2.98 17.52 2.91
CA PRO A 286 2.75 18.74 2.14
C PRO A 286 1.96 18.44 0.86
N LEU A 287 1.06 19.36 0.52
CA LEU A 287 0.27 19.39 -0.70
C LEU A 287 0.48 20.75 -1.41
N PRO A 288 0.13 20.86 -2.71
CA PRO A 288 0.07 22.15 -3.41
C PRO A 288 -0.81 23.17 -2.66
N GLY A 289 -0.55 24.46 -2.88
CA GLY A 289 -1.32 25.54 -2.27
C GLY A 289 -1.09 25.73 -0.76
N ASN A 290 0.09 25.36 -0.25
CA ASN A 290 0.43 25.41 1.19
C ASN A 290 -0.56 24.62 2.08
N LYS A 291 -1.09 23.51 1.55
CA LYS A 291 -1.98 22.60 2.26
C LYS A 291 -1.22 21.40 2.82
N LEU A 292 -1.90 20.63 3.66
CA LEU A 292 -1.39 19.45 4.32
C LEU A 292 -2.42 18.32 4.22
N ASP A 293 -1.96 17.12 3.87
CA ASP A 293 -2.72 15.88 3.98
C ASP A 293 -2.49 15.31 5.40
N GLY A 294 -3.54 15.28 6.22
CA GLY A 294 -3.55 14.68 7.53
C GLY A 294 -3.95 13.21 7.46
N ASN A 295 -3.03 12.30 7.78
CA ASN A 295 -3.20 10.86 7.62
C ASN A 295 -2.99 10.08 8.93
N ASN A 296 -3.75 9.00 9.09
CA ASN A 296 -3.51 8.02 10.14
C ASN A 296 -2.08 7.47 10.06
N SER A 297 -1.33 7.58 11.16
CA SER A 297 0.06 7.13 11.21
C SER A 297 0.15 5.64 11.46
N ILE A 298 0.63 4.87 10.47
CA ILE A 298 0.77 3.41 10.59
C ILE A 298 1.73 3.01 11.72
N GLY A 299 2.78 3.80 11.96
CA GLY A 299 3.73 3.59 13.05
C GLY A 299 3.29 4.18 14.39
N GLY A 300 2.22 4.97 14.42
CA GLY A 300 1.68 5.58 15.62
C GLY A 300 1.01 4.57 16.55
N GLN A 301 1.00 4.87 17.85
CA GLN A 301 0.29 4.09 18.87
C GLN A 301 -1.19 4.51 18.99
N ILE A 302 -1.46 5.81 18.87
CA ILE A 302 -2.81 6.39 18.93
C ILE A 302 -2.89 7.49 17.86
N SER A 303 -3.76 7.29 16.87
CA SER A 303 -3.84 8.14 15.69
C SER A 303 -5.28 8.29 15.18
N LEU A 304 -5.48 8.83 13.97
CA LEU A 304 -6.79 9.17 13.39
C LEU A 304 -7.71 7.95 13.12
N GLY A 305 -7.18 6.73 13.16
CA GLY A 305 -7.95 5.50 13.05
C GLY A 305 -8.75 5.19 14.31
N LEU A 306 -10.08 5.06 14.18
CA LEU A 306 -10.94 4.54 15.23
C LEU A 306 -10.86 3.00 15.26
N VAL A 307 -9.90 2.47 16.02
CA VAL A 307 -9.64 1.02 16.08
C VAL A 307 -10.87 0.27 16.59
N GLY A 308 -11.29 -0.79 15.88
CA GLY A 308 -12.52 -1.56 16.14
C GLY A 308 -13.83 -0.89 15.70
N GLY A 309 -13.83 0.41 15.38
CA GLY A 309 -15.04 1.14 14.96
C GLY A 309 -15.59 0.74 13.59
N SER A 310 -14.79 0.02 12.81
CA SER A 310 -15.07 -0.36 11.42
C SER A 310 -15.67 -1.76 11.26
N ASN A 311 -15.65 -2.58 12.31
CA ASN A 311 -15.93 -4.02 12.23
C ASN A 311 -17.34 -4.37 11.73
N THR A 312 -18.34 -3.50 11.92
CA THR A 312 -19.73 -3.74 11.49
C THR A 312 -20.11 -2.99 10.21
N TRP A 313 -19.21 -2.19 9.63
CA TRP A 313 -19.50 -1.34 8.46
C TRP A 313 -20.07 -2.11 7.27
N HIS A 314 -19.47 -3.25 6.97
CA HIS A 314 -19.88 -4.12 5.87
C HIS A 314 -21.36 -4.49 5.93
N ALA A 315 -21.86 -4.89 7.10
CA ALA A 315 -23.23 -5.38 7.29
C ALA A 315 -24.26 -4.28 7.59
N ALA A 316 -23.80 -3.04 7.83
CA ALA A 316 -24.65 -1.92 8.18
C ALA A 316 -25.54 -1.50 7.00
N ASP A 317 -26.81 -1.18 7.29
CA ASP A 317 -27.71 -0.50 6.37
C ASP A 317 -27.34 0.99 6.23
N VAL A 318 -28.12 1.73 5.43
CA VAL A 318 -27.86 3.16 5.19
C VAL A 318 -27.85 3.99 6.48
N ALA A 319 -28.80 3.74 7.39
CA ALA A 319 -28.93 4.52 8.61
C ALA A 319 -27.78 4.22 9.58
N GLU A 320 -27.42 2.94 9.71
CA GLU A 320 -26.31 2.51 10.55
C GLU A 320 -24.96 2.95 9.97
N ARG A 321 -24.76 2.93 8.65
CA ARG A 321 -23.55 3.51 8.03
C ARG A 321 -23.43 5.00 8.27
N ALA A 322 -24.53 5.75 8.21
CA ALA A 322 -24.52 7.17 8.55
C ALA A 322 -24.10 7.38 10.02
N ARG A 323 -24.59 6.54 10.94
CA ARG A 323 -24.20 6.56 12.36
C ARG A 323 -22.71 6.24 12.55
N LEU A 324 -22.21 5.20 11.89
CA LEU A 324 -20.81 4.80 11.95
C LEU A 324 -19.90 5.88 11.34
N TRP A 325 -20.27 6.46 10.20
CA TRP A 325 -19.54 7.56 9.56
C TRP A 325 -19.44 8.76 10.51
N GLU A 326 -20.55 9.16 11.12
CA GLU A 326 -20.57 10.27 12.08
C GLU A 326 -19.74 9.94 13.33
N ALA A 327 -19.74 8.69 13.80
CA ALA A 327 -18.88 8.27 14.91
C ALA A 327 -17.38 8.42 14.59
N HIS A 328 -16.95 8.09 13.37
CA HIS A 328 -15.55 8.29 12.93
C HIS A 328 -15.22 9.78 12.80
N LYS A 329 -16.17 10.61 12.34
CA LYS A 329 -16.00 12.06 12.26
C LYS A 329 -15.87 12.67 13.66
N GLN A 330 -16.75 12.30 14.59
CA GLN A 330 -16.67 12.79 15.96
C GLN A 330 -15.38 12.34 16.64
N TYR A 331 -14.95 11.08 16.48
CA TYR A 331 -13.64 10.65 16.97
C TYR A 331 -12.50 11.52 16.42
N THR A 332 -12.52 11.84 15.12
CA THR A 332 -11.52 12.71 14.49
C THR A 332 -11.50 14.10 15.11
N LEU A 333 -12.65 14.74 15.28
CA LEU A 333 -12.77 16.08 15.88
C LEU A 333 -12.39 16.08 17.36
N GLU A 334 -12.81 15.06 18.12
CA GLU A 334 -12.45 14.89 19.53
C GLU A 334 -10.95 14.68 19.70
N PHE A 335 -10.30 13.89 18.83
CA PHE A 335 -8.86 13.68 18.87
C PHE A 335 -8.08 14.94 18.51
N LEU A 336 -8.54 15.69 17.49
CA LEU A 336 -7.99 17.01 17.16
C LEU A 336 -8.18 18.00 18.32
N HIS A 337 -9.32 17.99 19.01
CA HIS A 337 -9.53 18.79 20.21
C HIS A 337 -8.52 18.43 21.29
N PHE A 338 -8.42 17.14 21.64
CA PHE A 338 -7.44 16.63 22.62
C PHE A 338 -6.01 17.07 22.28
N LEU A 339 -5.57 16.90 21.04
CA LEU A 339 -4.22 17.29 20.60
C LEU A 339 -3.95 18.79 20.69
N ARG A 340 -4.99 19.64 20.62
CA ARG A 340 -4.88 21.11 20.68
C ARG A 340 -4.95 21.66 22.10
N THR A 341 -5.75 21.05 22.98
CA THR A 341 -6.16 21.66 24.24
C THR A 341 -5.60 20.95 25.48
N ASP A 342 -5.25 19.67 25.37
CA ASP A 342 -5.03 18.85 26.56
C ASP A 342 -3.68 19.09 27.24
N PRO A 343 -3.63 19.36 28.57
CA PRO A 343 -2.38 19.63 29.28
C PRO A 343 -1.36 18.49 29.19
N ALA A 344 -1.79 17.23 28.99
CA ALA A 344 -0.90 16.08 28.87
C ALA A 344 -0.14 16.05 27.52
N VAL A 345 -0.63 16.73 26.49
CA VAL A 345 0.05 16.85 25.19
C VAL A 345 1.16 17.90 25.31
N PRO A 346 2.42 17.64 24.90
CA PRO A 346 3.49 18.63 25.00
C PRO A 346 3.12 19.97 24.36
N GLU A 347 3.50 21.08 24.98
CA GLU A 347 3.10 22.44 24.53
C GLU A 347 3.45 22.71 23.06
N LYS A 348 4.64 22.31 22.62
CA LYS A 348 5.05 22.42 21.21
C LYS A 348 4.11 21.66 20.27
N THR A 349 3.68 20.46 20.66
CA THR A 349 2.74 19.64 19.91
C THR A 349 1.35 20.26 19.89
N ARG A 350 0.87 20.78 21.03
CA ARG A 350 -0.40 21.53 21.08
C ARG A 350 -0.39 22.73 20.16
N ALA A 351 0.67 23.55 20.21
CA ALA A 351 0.82 24.72 19.35
C ALA A 351 0.84 24.33 17.86
N GLN A 352 1.52 23.23 17.50
CA GLN A 352 1.52 22.71 16.14
C GLN A 352 0.11 22.35 15.66
N TYR A 353 -0.68 21.63 16.45
CA TYR A 353 -2.05 21.26 16.07
C TYR A 353 -3.02 22.44 16.14
N ALA A 354 -2.82 23.39 17.07
CA ALA A 354 -3.63 24.60 17.19
C ALA A 354 -3.44 25.55 15.99
N SER A 355 -2.30 25.48 15.31
CA SER A 355 -2.04 26.24 14.07
C SER A 355 -2.79 25.73 12.84
N LEU A 356 -3.44 24.57 12.93
CA LEU A 356 -4.12 23.94 11.79
C LEU A 356 -5.59 24.32 11.74
N GLY A 357 -6.09 24.62 10.55
CA GLY A 357 -7.52 24.64 10.22
C GLY A 357 -7.82 23.79 8.98
N PHE A 358 -9.11 23.66 8.65
CA PHE A 358 -9.52 23.13 7.35
C PHE A 358 -9.26 24.14 6.24
N CYS A 359 -9.16 23.65 5.00
CA CYS A 359 -8.98 24.50 3.82
C CYS A 359 -10.32 25.06 3.34
N LYS A 360 -10.44 26.39 3.21
CA LYS A 360 -11.64 27.10 2.79
C LYS A 360 -12.10 26.72 1.38
N ASP A 361 -11.16 26.38 0.51
CA ASP A 361 -11.41 25.99 -0.88
C ASP A 361 -11.66 24.48 -1.07
N GLU A 362 -11.53 23.67 -0.03
CA GLU A 362 -11.81 22.23 -0.07
C GLU A 362 -13.13 21.90 0.59
N PHE A 363 -13.81 20.88 0.06
CA PHE A 363 -14.98 20.25 0.67
C PHE A 363 -16.08 21.23 1.13
N THR A 364 -16.33 22.28 0.34
CA THR A 364 -17.25 23.37 0.68
C THR A 364 -18.69 22.89 0.92
N THR A 365 -19.09 21.76 0.34
CA THR A 365 -20.41 21.13 0.50
C THR A 365 -20.54 20.29 1.78
N SER A 366 -19.43 20.00 2.47
CA SER A 366 -19.39 19.20 3.71
C SER A 366 -18.74 19.98 4.86
N ALA A 367 -18.94 21.30 4.89
CA ALA A 367 -18.38 22.21 5.90
C ALA A 367 -16.86 22.06 6.04
N HIS A 368 -16.18 21.91 4.90
CA HIS A 368 -14.72 21.74 4.78
C HIS A 368 -14.16 20.43 5.39
N PHE A 369 -15.03 19.53 5.86
CA PHE A 369 -14.64 18.22 6.34
C PHE A 369 -14.59 17.21 5.18
N PRO A 370 -13.60 16.30 5.12
CA PRO A 370 -13.53 15.26 4.09
C PRO A 370 -14.82 14.43 3.97
N PRO A 371 -15.43 14.33 2.77
CA PRO A 371 -16.71 13.64 2.61
C PRO A 371 -16.56 12.11 2.60
N ALA A 372 -15.40 11.59 2.22
CA ALA A 372 -15.17 10.15 2.07
C ALA A 372 -14.49 9.54 3.30
N LEU A 373 -15.14 8.56 3.93
CA LEU A 373 -14.51 7.72 4.95
C LEU A 373 -13.56 6.74 4.26
N TYR A 374 -12.33 6.60 4.75
CA TYR A 374 -11.37 5.65 4.17
C TYR A 374 -11.70 4.22 4.60
N VAL A 375 -12.63 3.61 3.87
CA VAL A 375 -12.96 2.19 3.94
C VAL A 375 -11.79 1.41 3.32
N ARG A 376 -10.88 0.93 4.17
CA ARG A 376 -9.66 0.23 3.74
C ARG A 376 -9.95 -1.19 3.26
N GLU A 377 -10.94 -1.82 3.86
CA GLU A 377 -11.31 -3.20 3.63
C GLU A 377 -12.75 -3.41 4.08
N SER A 378 -13.55 -4.08 3.27
CA SER A 378 -14.92 -4.49 3.60
C SER A 378 -15.11 -5.93 3.14
N ARG A 379 -16.27 -6.27 2.55
CA ARG A 379 -16.47 -7.56 1.90
C ARG A 379 -15.40 -7.79 0.83
N ARG A 380 -14.95 -9.04 0.71
CA ARG A 380 -14.15 -9.53 -0.41
C ARG A 380 -14.89 -10.63 -1.12
N LEU A 381 -14.90 -10.60 -2.44
CA LEU A 381 -15.54 -11.59 -3.29
C LEU A 381 -14.97 -13.00 -3.00
N LYS A 382 -15.84 -14.00 -2.91
CA LYS A 382 -15.46 -15.42 -3.08
C LYS A 382 -15.65 -15.77 -4.55
N GLY A 383 -14.61 -15.50 -5.34
CA GLY A 383 -14.65 -15.58 -6.81
C GLY A 383 -13.81 -16.73 -7.37
N LEU A 384 -13.64 -16.70 -8.69
CA LEU A 384 -12.93 -17.76 -9.43
C LEU A 384 -11.43 -17.88 -9.09
N TYR A 385 -10.84 -16.83 -8.51
CA TYR A 385 -9.45 -16.86 -8.04
C TYR A 385 -9.26 -15.91 -6.87
N VAL A 386 -8.75 -16.43 -5.75
CA VAL A 386 -8.44 -15.63 -4.56
C VAL A 386 -6.96 -15.28 -4.61
N LEU A 387 -6.63 -13.99 -4.76
CA LEU A 387 -5.26 -13.50 -4.63
C LEU A 387 -4.74 -13.64 -3.20
N THR A 388 -3.50 -14.08 -3.05
CA THR A 388 -2.82 -14.38 -1.77
C THR A 388 -1.48 -13.64 -1.67
N GLN A 389 -0.85 -13.67 -0.49
CA GLN A 389 0.52 -13.21 -0.26
C GLN A 389 1.51 -13.84 -1.25
N LYS A 390 1.35 -15.14 -1.54
CA LYS A 390 2.21 -15.86 -2.48
C LYS A 390 2.11 -15.27 -3.88
N ASP A 391 0.92 -14.86 -4.30
CA ASP A 391 0.72 -14.20 -5.60
C ASP A 391 1.42 -12.85 -5.69
N ILE A 392 1.70 -12.19 -4.57
CA ILE A 392 2.39 -10.90 -4.54
C ILE A 392 3.90 -11.08 -4.54
N ILE A 393 4.42 -12.02 -3.73
CA ILE A 393 5.86 -12.13 -3.45
C ILE A 393 6.53 -13.20 -4.33
N ASP A 394 5.94 -14.40 -4.41
CA ASP A 394 6.62 -15.58 -4.95
C ASP A 394 6.12 -15.97 -6.35
N SER A 395 4.89 -15.62 -6.70
CA SER A 395 4.23 -16.03 -7.93
C SER A 395 3.49 -14.86 -8.61
N PRO A 396 4.19 -13.76 -8.93
CA PRO A 396 3.58 -12.52 -9.43
C PRO A 396 2.94 -12.62 -10.80
N SER A 397 3.25 -13.65 -11.60
CA SER A 397 2.73 -13.80 -12.97
C SER A 397 1.40 -14.56 -13.02
N LYS A 398 0.52 -14.15 -13.92
CA LYS A 398 -0.81 -14.69 -14.23
C LYS A 398 -1.06 -14.65 -15.73
N ALA A 399 -1.61 -15.73 -16.28
CA ALA A 399 -1.87 -15.86 -17.71
C ALA A 399 -2.95 -14.90 -18.24
N ASP A 400 -3.81 -14.41 -17.36
CA ASP A 400 -5.00 -13.61 -17.66
C ASP A 400 -4.98 -12.23 -16.97
N SER A 401 -3.81 -11.60 -16.88
CA SER A 401 -3.61 -10.27 -16.27
C SER A 401 -4.51 -9.18 -16.87
N ILE A 402 -5.21 -8.43 -16.02
CA ILE A 402 -5.92 -7.21 -16.42
C ILE A 402 -5.28 -5.94 -15.87
N ALA A 403 -4.38 -6.05 -14.89
CA ALA A 403 -3.71 -4.91 -14.26
C ALA A 403 -2.44 -5.36 -13.53
N ILE A 404 -1.52 -4.42 -13.29
CA ILE A 404 -0.39 -4.60 -12.38
C ILE A 404 -0.62 -3.76 -11.13
N SER A 405 -0.56 -4.39 -9.95
CA SER A 405 -0.44 -3.69 -8.67
C SER A 405 0.98 -3.82 -8.14
N SER A 406 1.37 -2.90 -7.27
CA SER A 406 2.72 -2.89 -6.69
C SER A 406 2.85 -2.12 -5.38
N PHE A 407 1.74 -1.88 -4.68
CA PHE A 407 1.82 -1.24 -3.38
C PHE A 407 2.39 -2.22 -2.34
N PRO A 408 3.15 -1.76 -1.34
CA PRO A 408 3.61 -2.63 -0.25
C PRO A 408 2.45 -3.34 0.44
N ILE A 409 2.65 -4.55 0.97
CA ILE A 409 1.65 -5.14 1.87
C ILE A 409 1.69 -4.35 3.17
N ASP A 410 0.64 -3.59 3.47
CA ASP A 410 0.50 -2.89 4.75
C ASP A 410 -0.92 -2.96 5.33
N SER A 411 -0.99 -3.01 6.65
CA SER A 411 -2.26 -3.03 7.37
C SER A 411 -2.14 -2.14 8.59
N HIS A 412 -3.26 -1.55 8.99
CA HIS A 412 -3.34 -0.74 10.21
C HIS A 412 -3.93 -1.55 11.36
N ASP A 413 -3.95 -0.96 12.55
CA ASP A 413 -4.48 -1.61 13.75
C ASP A 413 -5.91 -2.12 13.54
N CYS A 414 -6.14 -3.39 13.84
CA CYS A 414 -7.44 -4.06 13.87
C CYS A 414 -8.01 -4.09 15.29
N GLN A 415 -7.14 -4.26 16.29
CA GLN A 415 -7.51 -4.30 17.71
C GLN A 415 -6.56 -3.48 18.57
N ARG A 416 -7.08 -2.99 19.69
CA ARG A 416 -6.30 -2.40 20.77
C ARG A 416 -6.64 -3.09 22.07
N VAL A 417 -5.70 -3.83 22.64
CA VAL A 417 -5.96 -4.79 23.73
C VAL A 417 -5.26 -4.37 25.01
N ALA A 418 -6.00 -4.32 26.11
CA ALA A 418 -5.44 -4.15 27.45
C ALA A 418 -5.09 -5.52 28.05
N LEU A 419 -3.83 -5.72 28.40
CA LEU A 419 -3.32 -7.01 28.88
C LEU A 419 -3.43 -7.09 30.41
N LYS A 420 -3.96 -8.20 30.93
CA LYS A 420 -4.19 -8.40 32.37
C LYS A 420 -2.89 -8.43 33.18
N GLU A 421 -1.82 -8.94 32.56
CA GLU A 421 -0.46 -8.97 33.09
C GLU A 421 0.29 -7.63 32.97
N GLY A 422 -0.36 -6.61 32.40
CA GLY A 422 0.17 -5.26 32.27
C GLY A 422 0.63 -4.90 30.86
N GLY A 423 0.23 -3.70 30.45
CA GLY A 423 0.52 -3.11 29.16
C GLY A 423 -0.70 -3.06 28.23
N VAL A 424 -0.53 -2.33 27.14
CA VAL A 424 -1.53 -2.22 26.07
C VAL A 424 -0.83 -2.48 24.74
N ILE A 425 -1.47 -3.27 23.87
CA ILE A 425 -0.95 -3.60 22.54
C ILE A 425 -1.91 -3.12 21.46
N ASN A 426 -1.34 -2.63 20.37
CA ASN A 426 -2.04 -2.46 19.12
C ASN A 426 -1.71 -3.68 18.24
N GLU A 427 -2.76 -4.34 17.75
CA GLU A 427 -2.69 -5.58 16.99
C GLU A 427 -3.28 -5.36 15.60
N GLY A 428 -2.71 -6.03 14.59
CA GLY A 428 -3.24 -6.09 13.23
C GLY A 428 -2.43 -5.29 12.23
N THR A 429 -1.52 -4.43 12.72
CA THR A 429 -0.60 -3.71 11.83
C THR A 429 0.32 -4.68 11.10
N ILE A 430 0.44 -4.52 9.78
CA ILE A 430 1.51 -5.08 8.98
C ILE A 430 2.34 -3.89 8.50
N MET A 431 3.60 -3.81 8.93
CA MET A 431 4.49 -2.75 8.45
C MET A 431 4.77 -2.97 6.95
N PRO A 432 4.93 -1.89 6.15
CA PRO A 432 5.01 -2.01 4.70
C PRO A 432 6.07 -3.01 4.23
N VAL A 433 5.61 -4.12 3.65
CA VAL A 433 6.48 -5.16 3.06
C VAL A 433 6.87 -4.73 1.65
N ARG A 434 8.16 -4.49 1.45
CA ARG A 434 8.73 -3.86 0.25
C ARG A 434 9.81 -4.72 -0.37
N VAL A 435 10.11 -4.46 -1.64
CA VAL A 435 11.33 -5.00 -2.25
C VAL A 435 12.55 -4.39 -1.53
N PRO A 436 13.44 -5.20 -0.94
CA PRO A 436 14.57 -4.71 -0.15
C PRO A 436 15.40 -3.64 -0.88
N GLY A 437 15.74 -2.55 -0.19
CA GLY A 437 16.59 -1.48 -0.73
C GLY A 437 15.94 -0.50 -1.72
N THR A 438 14.67 -0.71 -2.10
CA THR A 438 14.04 0.09 -3.17
C THR A 438 13.05 1.13 -2.66
N GLY A 439 12.38 0.85 -1.53
CA GLY A 439 11.31 1.70 -1.00
C GLY A 439 9.94 1.51 -1.66
N VAL A 440 9.79 0.55 -2.58
CA VAL A 440 8.53 0.25 -3.27
C VAL A 440 8.07 -1.19 -3.02
N GLY A 441 6.78 -1.46 -3.25
CA GLY A 441 6.20 -2.81 -3.15
C GLY A 441 6.61 -3.74 -4.30
N TYR A 442 6.27 -5.02 -4.14
CA TYR A 442 6.45 -6.05 -5.17
C TYR A 442 5.42 -5.85 -6.28
N ALA A 443 5.83 -5.87 -7.55
CA ALA A 443 4.88 -5.82 -8.67
C ALA A 443 4.31 -7.21 -8.95
N TYR A 444 2.99 -7.30 -9.12
CA TYR A 444 2.27 -8.53 -9.40
C TYR A 444 1.07 -8.29 -10.33
N GLN A 445 0.73 -9.30 -11.12
CA GLN A 445 -0.41 -9.29 -12.04
C GLN A 445 -1.71 -9.61 -11.28
N VAL A 446 -2.74 -8.80 -11.51
CA VAL A 446 -4.11 -9.05 -11.06
C VAL A 446 -4.85 -9.75 -12.19
N PRO A 447 -5.24 -11.02 -12.03
CA PRO A 447 -5.87 -11.78 -13.10
C PRO A 447 -7.36 -11.43 -13.25
N TYR A 448 -7.89 -11.55 -14.47
CA TYR A 448 -9.30 -11.31 -14.79
C TYR A 448 -10.23 -12.12 -13.87
N ARG A 449 -9.92 -13.40 -13.67
CA ARG A 449 -10.68 -14.28 -12.77
C ARG A 449 -10.76 -13.83 -11.31
N ALA A 450 -9.92 -12.90 -10.84
CA ALA A 450 -10.01 -12.39 -9.47
C ALA A 450 -11.18 -11.41 -9.26
N ILE A 451 -11.71 -10.82 -10.34
CA ILE A 451 -12.85 -9.89 -10.26
C ILE A 451 -14.18 -10.54 -10.66
N LEU A 452 -14.18 -11.86 -10.88
CA LEU A 452 -15.32 -12.60 -11.39
C LEU A 452 -15.97 -13.47 -10.31
N PRO A 453 -17.29 -13.31 -10.07
CA PRO A 453 -18.03 -14.27 -9.30
C PRO A 453 -18.17 -15.59 -10.06
N HIS A 454 -18.54 -16.64 -9.32
CA HIS A 454 -19.01 -17.88 -9.90
C HIS A 454 -20.26 -17.65 -10.76
N ALA A 455 -20.29 -18.24 -11.96
CA ALA A 455 -21.32 -17.96 -12.97
C ALA A 455 -22.73 -18.38 -12.53
N GLU A 456 -22.81 -19.43 -11.70
CA GLU A 456 -24.02 -19.92 -11.06
C GLU A 456 -24.58 -18.97 -9.99
N GLN A 457 -23.77 -18.02 -9.50
CA GLN A 457 -24.22 -16.98 -8.58
C GLN A 457 -24.60 -15.71 -9.34
N CYS A 458 -23.74 -15.25 -10.25
CA CYS A 458 -24.01 -14.07 -11.07
C CYS A 458 -23.17 -14.06 -12.35
N SER A 459 -23.80 -14.10 -13.52
CA SER A 459 -23.15 -14.27 -14.81
C SER A 459 -22.84 -12.96 -15.55
N ASN A 460 -23.29 -11.82 -15.01
CA ASN A 460 -23.13 -10.51 -15.64
C ASN A 460 -22.62 -9.40 -14.69
N LEU A 461 -21.87 -9.78 -13.65
CA LEU A 461 -21.30 -8.85 -12.66
C LEU A 461 -19.77 -8.96 -12.61
N LEU A 462 -19.08 -7.82 -12.56
CA LEU A 462 -17.64 -7.72 -12.26
C LEU A 462 -17.41 -6.93 -10.97
N VAL A 463 -16.41 -7.31 -10.17
CA VAL A 463 -16.12 -6.71 -8.84
C VAL A 463 -14.65 -6.26 -8.76
N PRO A 464 -14.27 -5.11 -9.34
CA PRO A 464 -12.88 -4.65 -9.38
C PRO A 464 -12.30 -4.13 -8.06
N VAL A 465 -13.14 -3.76 -7.09
CA VAL A 465 -12.69 -3.11 -5.84
C VAL A 465 -12.71 -4.09 -4.67
N ALA A 466 -13.88 -4.66 -4.39
CA ALA A 466 -14.09 -5.74 -3.41
C ALA A 466 -13.67 -7.12 -3.97
N LEU A 467 -12.64 -7.17 -4.81
CA LEU A 467 -12.23 -8.36 -5.57
C LEU A 467 -11.82 -9.53 -4.67
N ALA A 468 -11.66 -10.72 -5.27
CA ALA A 468 -11.35 -11.93 -4.54
C ALA A 468 -9.87 -11.96 -4.11
N SER A 469 -9.65 -11.83 -2.80
CA SER A 469 -8.34 -11.89 -2.19
C SER A 469 -8.41 -12.32 -0.72
N THR A 470 -7.26 -12.67 -0.14
CA THR A 470 -7.06 -12.74 1.32
C THR A 470 -6.91 -11.34 1.90
N HIS A 471 -6.91 -11.22 3.24
CA HIS A 471 -6.62 -9.98 3.96
C HIS A 471 -5.23 -9.45 3.67
N VAL A 472 -4.25 -10.36 3.62
CA VAL A 472 -2.87 -10.01 3.32
C VAL A 472 -2.74 -9.49 1.90
N ALA A 473 -3.39 -10.12 0.93
CA ALA A 473 -3.37 -9.61 -0.44
C ALA A 473 -4.15 -8.29 -0.60
N MET A 474 -5.30 -8.16 0.08
CA MET A 474 -6.10 -6.93 0.07
C MET A 474 -5.28 -5.74 0.58
N SER A 475 -4.44 -5.96 1.58
CA SER A 475 -3.52 -4.96 2.16
C SER A 475 -2.54 -4.34 1.15
N SER A 476 -2.31 -4.97 0.00
CA SER A 476 -1.55 -4.42 -1.13
C SER A 476 -2.46 -3.92 -2.28
N LEU A 477 -3.62 -4.54 -2.48
CA LEU A 477 -4.56 -4.17 -3.55
C LEU A 477 -5.35 -2.89 -3.30
N ARG A 478 -5.61 -2.54 -2.02
CA ARG A 478 -6.58 -1.53 -1.58
C ARG A 478 -6.19 -0.06 -1.80
N ILE A 479 -5.58 0.24 -2.94
CA ILE A 479 -4.98 1.54 -3.24
C ILE A 479 -5.51 2.08 -4.55
N GLU A 480 -5.79 3.39 -4.56
CA GLU A 480 -6.50 4.06 -5.65
C GLU A 480 -5.84 3.83 -7.02
N GLY A 481 -4.50 3.82 -7.10
CA GLY A 481 -3.78 3.55 -8.34
C GLY A 481 -3.99 2.13 -8.88
N ALA A 482 -4.01 1.12 -8.00
CA ALA A 482 -4.31 -0.26 -8.38
C ALA A 482 -5.77 -0.39 -8.80
N TRP A 483 -6.71 0.19 -8.03
CA TRP A 483 -8.13 0.15 -8.37
C TRP A 483 -8.45 0.87 -9.68
N MET A 484 -7.82 1.99 -10.02
CA MET A 484 -8.00 2.63 -11.35
C MET A 484 -7.65 1.66 -12.49
N ALA A 485 -6.53 0.94 -12.37
CA ALA A 485 -6.09 -0.03 -13.38
C ALA A 485 -7.04 -1.24 -13.44
N ILE A 486 -7.40 -1.83 -12.30
CA ILE A 486 -8.33 -2.97 -12.24
C ILE A 486 -9.72 -2.57 -12.76
N GLY A 487 -10.17 -1.36 -12.41
CA GLY A 487 -11.42 -0.75 -12.86
C GLY A 487 -11.44 -0.57 -14.38
N GLN A 488 -10.38 -0.03 -14.98
CA GLN A 488 -10.25 0.03 -16.44
C GLN A 488 -10.40 -1.36 -17.07
N GLY A 489 -9.72 -2.37 -16.50
CA GLY A 489 -9.87 -3.77 -16.85
C GLY A 489 -11.32 -4.26 -16.86
N ALA A 490 -12.02 -4.03 -15.76
CA ALA A 490 -13.42 -4.40 -15.59
C ALA A 490 -14.35 -3.68 -16.56
N GLY A 491 -14.12 -2.39 -16.84
CA GLY A 491 -14.92 -1.60 -17.79
C GLY A 491 -14.83 -2.11 -19.22
N VAL A 492 -13.62 -2.38 -19.70
CA VAL A 492 -13.42 -2.98 -21.04
C VAL A 492 -14.09 -4.36 -21.12
N ALA A 493 -13.90 -5.21 -20.11
CA ALA A 493 -14.54 -6.52 -20.06
C ALA A 493 -16.07 -6.43 -20.04
N ALA A 494 -16.65 -5.51 -19.26
CA ALA A 494 -18.08 -5.30 -19.16
C ALA A 494 -18.70 -4.91 -20.51
N ALA A 495 -18.04 -3.98 -21.23
CA ALA A 495 -18.49 -3.53 -22.54
C ALA A 495 -18.41 -4.64 -23.60
N LEU A 496 -17.29 -5.37 -23.66
CA LEU A 496 -17.12 -6.48 -24.61
C LEU A 496 -18.13 -7.61 -24.36
N ALA A 497 -18.36 -7.98 -23.10
CA ALA A 497 -19.36 -8.98 -22.74
C ALA A 497 -20.78 -8.53 -23.11
N ALA A 498 -21.11 -7.26 -22.89
CA ALA A 498 -22.40 -6.67 -23.29
C ALA A 498 -22.60 -6.65 -24.82
N GLN A 499 -21.53 -6.37 -25.59
CA GLN A 499 -21.57 -6.35 -27.05
C GLN A 499 -21.71 -7.75 -27.65
N ARG A 500 -21.01 -8.74 -27.08
CA ARG A 500 -21.06 -10.14 -27.54
C ARG A 500 -22.27 -10.92 -27.05
N GLY A 501 -22.95 -10.43 -26.02
CA GLY A 501 -24.06 -11.16 -25.40
C GLY A 501 -23.59 -12.43 -24.68
N VAL A 502 -22.37 -12.42 -24.11
CA VAL A 502 -21.80 -13.55 -23.36
C VAL A 502 -21.79 -13.24 -21.86
N ASN A 503 -21.68 -14.27 -21.03
CA ASN A 503 -21.39 -14.06 -19.61
C ASN A 503 -19.99 -13.46 -19.45
N VAL A 504 -19.78 -12.73 -18.35
CA VAL A 504 -18.46 -12.12 -18.10
C VAL A 504 -17.37 -13.18 -17.92
N GLN A 505 -17.73 -14.37 -17.43
CA GLN A 505 -16.85 -15.52 -17.28
C GLN A 505 -16.45 -16.17 -18.61
N ASP A 506 -17.29 -16.03 -19.64
CA ASP A 506 -17.10 -16.67 -20.95
C ASP A 506 -16.38 -15.75 -21.96
N LEU A 507 -16.01 -14.53 -21.54
CA LEU A 507 -15.30 -13.56 -22.40
C LEU A 507 -13.89 -14.07 -22.73
N PRO A 508 -13.51 -14.23 -24.02
CA PRO A 508 -12.17 -14.66 -24.38
C PRO A 508 -11.10 -13.64 -23.94
N TYR A 509 -10.17 -14.07 -23.07
CA TYR A 509 -9.12 -13.19 -22.55
C TYR A 509 -8.19 -12.62 -23.64
N SER A 510 -7.98 -13.34 -24.74
CA SER A 510 -7.20 -12.86 -25.88
C SER A 510 -7.78 -11.59 -26.51
N GLU A 511 -9.09 -11.41 -26.45
CA GLU A 511 -9.75 -10.20 -26.93
C GLU A 511 -9.68 -9.08 -25.90
N LEU A 512 -9.92 -9.41 -24.63
CA LEU A 512 -9.81 -8.47 -23.53
C LEU A 512 -8.41 -7.86 -23.49
N SER A 513 -7.36 -8.68 -23.45
CA SER A 513 -5.97 -8.21 -23.41
C SER A 513 -5.61 -7.32 -24.60
N LYS A 514 -6.05 -7.68 -25.82
CA LYS A 514 -5.87 -6.84 -27.01
C LYS A 514 -6.50 -5.45 -26.84
N ARG A 515 -7.70 -5.35 -26.26
CA ARG A 515 -8.37 -4.07 -26.02
C ARG A 515 -7.74 -3.29 -24.87
N LEU A 516 -7.29 -3.94 -23.80
CA LEU A 516 -6.57 -3.27 -22.71
C LEU A 516 -5.27 -2.62 -23.19
N LEU A 517 -4.49 -3.36 -23.99
CA LEU A 517 -3.28 -2.82 -24.64
C LEU A 517 -3.61 -1.66 -25.57
N ALA A 518 -4.70 -1.75 -26.35
CA ALA A 518 -5.16 -0.66 -27.21
C ALA A 518 -5.60 0.59 -26.42
N GLN A 519 -6.09 0.43 -25.18
CA GLN A 519 -6.38 1.53 -24.25
C GLN A 519 -5.16 1.95 -23.40
N GLY A 520 -3.95 1.51 -23.78
CA GLY A 520 -2.70 1.96 -23.16
C GLY A 520 -2.40 1.34 -21.79
N GLN A 521 -3.09 0.26 -21.41
CA GLN A 521 -2.86 -0.45 -20.16
C GLN A 521 -1.73 -1.48 -20.32
N THR A 522 -0.81 -1.50 -19.36
CA THR A 522 0.28 -2.48 -19.31
C THR A 522 -0.20 -3.75 -18.61
N LEU A 523 0.08 -4.90 -19.23
CA LEU A 523 -0.26 -6.21 -18.67
C LEU A 523 0.98 -7.00 -18.23
N GLU A 524 2.16 -6.62 -18.71
CA GLU A 524 3.44 -7.28 -18.39
C GLU A 524 4.05 -6.72 -17.11
N LEU A 525 4.70 -7.59 -16.34
CA LEU A 525 5.44 -7.15 -15.15
C LEU A 525 6.60 -6.25 -15.55
N PRO A 526 6.83 -5.14 -14.81
CA PRO A 526 8.02 -4.34 -15.03
C PRO A 526 9.26 -5.17 -14.66
N ALA A 527 10.41 -4.82 -15.25
CA ALA A 527 11.70 -5.36 -14.83
C ALA A 527 11.89 -5.21 -13.30
N PRO A 528 12.76 -6.02 -12.65
CA PRO A 528 13.08 -5.80 -11.24
C PRO A 528 13.49 -4.34 -10.98
N PRO A 529 13.06 -3.74 -9.87
CA PRO A 529 13.34 -2.33 -9.61
C PRO A 529 14.85 -2.11 -9.58
N ALA A 530 15.30 -1.02 -10.21
CA ALA A 530 16.67 -0.58 -10.02
C ALA A 530 16.91 -0.38 -8.52
N LEU A 531 17.94 -1.04 -7.98
CA LEU A 531 18.40 -0.75 -6.63
C LEU A 531 18.64 0.75 -6.53
N LYS A 532 18.33 1.36 -5.39
CA LYS A 532 18.80 2.72 -5.14
C LYS A 532 20.32 2.67 -5.36
N THR A 533 20.79 3.27 -6.45
CA THR A 533 22.18 3.66 -6.54
C THR A 533 22.43 4.44 -5.27
N ALA A 534 23.37 3.96 -4.46
CA ALA A 534 23.82 4.72 -3.31
C ALA A 534 23.97 6.16 -3.78
N ALA A 535 23.43 7.09 -2.99
CA ALA A 535 23.69 8.52 -3.17
C ALA A 535 25.15 8.67 -3.61
N LYS A 536 25.38 9.42 -4.71
CA LYS A 536 26.70 9.75 -5.28
C LYS A 536 27.78 9.39 -4.28
N ALA A 537 28.61 8.40 -4.59
CA ALA A 537 29.77 8.02 -3.80
C ALA A 537 30.29 9.27 -3.11
N SER A 538 29.96 9.42 -1.82
CA SER A 538 30.64 10.42 -1.03
C SER A 538 32.10 10.02 -1.14
N GLU A 539 32.99 10.98 -1.23
CA GLU A 539 34.43 10.79 -1.06
C GLU A 539 34.74 10.32 0.38
N ALA A 540 34.03 9.31 0.88
CA ALA A 540 34.31 8.59 2.09
C ALA A 540 35.53 7.73 1.78
N SER A 541 36.69 8.30 2.12
CA SER A 541 37.94 7.57 2.16
C SER A 541 37.80 6.34 3.06
N PRO A 542 38.44 5.20 2.73
CA PRO A 542 38.54 4.05 3.62
C PRO A 542 38.87 4.49 5.06
N SER A 543 38.10 4.05 6.05
CA SER A 543 38.34 4.48 7.42
C SER A 543 39.64 3.84 7.92
N LYS A 544 40.63 4.67 8.26
CA LYS A 544 41.81 4.23 9.01
C LYS A 544 41.36 3.93 10.44
N SER A 545 41.16 2.65 10.77
CA SER A 545 41.08 2.24 12.17
C SER A 545 42.48 2.36 12.78
N ALA A 546 42.57 2.47 14.12
CA ALA A 546 43.85 2.61 14.82
C ALA A 546 44.84 1.43 14.60
N GLN A 547 44.43 0.36 13.90
CA GLN A 547 45.25 -0.83 13.65
C GLN A 547 45.32 -1.28 12.17
N GLY A 548 44.66 -0.59 11.22
CA GLY A 548 44.68 -1.02 9.81
C GLY A 548 43.62 -0.39 8.91
N LEU A 549 43.64 -0.79 7.64
CA LEU A 549 42.75 -0.32 6.58
C LEU A 549 41.55 -1.27 6.41
N VAL A 550 40.34 -0.77 6.69
CA VAL A 550 39.10 -1.54 6.49
C VAL A 550 38.44 -1.13 5.17
N LEU A 551 38.08 -2.14 4.37
CA LEU A 551 37.42 -2.03 3.08
C LEU A 551 36.07 -2.78 3.16
N ASP A 552 35.00 -2.04 3.45
CA ASP A 552 33.65 -2.56 3.62
C ASP A 552 32.92 -2.69 2.27
N ASP A 553 31.99 -3.64 2.13
CA ASP A 553 31.28 -3.88 0.87
C ASP A 553 30.56 -2.64 0.32
N GLN A 554 30.24 -1.66 1.16
CA GLN A 554 29.67 -0.37 0.77
C GLN A 554 30.59 0.47 -0.14
N VAL A 555 31.91 0.27 -0.07
CA VAL A 555 32.89 1.00 -0.90
C VAL A 555 33.42 0.17 -2.08
N ALA A 556 32.89 -1.03 -2.30
CA ALA A 556 33.27 -1.88 -3.42
C ALA A 556 32.63 -1.42 -4.74
N GLU A 557 33.41 -1.43 -5.82
CA GLU A 557 32.89 -1.38 -7.19
C GLU A 557 32.37 -2.79 -7.56
N LEU A 558 31.05 -2.95 -7.60
CA LEU A 558 30.38 -4.22 -7.89
C LEU A 558 30.02 -4.33 -9.38
N GLU A 559 30.45 -5.42 -10.01
CA GLU A 559 30.03 -5.84 -11.35
C GLU A 559 29.27 -7.16 -11.25
N GLY A 560 28.31 -7.38 -12.17
CA GLY A 560 27.48 -8.58 -12.18
C GLY A 560 26.32 -8.54 -11.18
N THR A 561 25.83 -9.71 -10.78
CA THR A 561 24.69 -9.82 -9.87
C THR A 561 25.18 -10.04 -8.43
N TRP A 562 24.85 -9.09 -7.55
CA TRP A 562 25.11 -9.16 -6.13
C TRP A 562 23.82 -8.86 -5.37
N ILE A 563 23.48 -9.72 -4.42
CA ILE A 563 22.28 -9.61 -3.58
C ILE A 563 22.70 -9.16 -2.19
N ARG A 564 22.20 -8.01 -1.72
CA ARG A 564 22.43 -7.55 -0.34
C ARG A 564 21.58 -8.37 0.62
N SER A 565 22.17 -8.78 1.74
CA SER A 565 21.50 -9.53 2.79
C SER A 565 21.97 -9.10 4.18
N THR A 566 21.10 -9.29 5.16
CA THR A 566 21.38 -9.13 6.60
C THR A 566 21.00 -10.39 7.38
N ASN A 567 20.72 -11.49 6.69
CA ASN A 567 20.08 -12.67 7.26
C ASN A 567 21.02 -13.46 8.16
N PHE A 568 22.28 -13.62 7.74
CA PHE A 568 23.31 -14.24 8.56
C PHE A 568 24.10 -13.18 9.32
N LYS A 569 24.39 -13.46 10.60
CA LYS A 569 25.15 -12.60 11.50
C LYS A 569 26.33 -13.37 12.08
N PRO A 570 27.41 -12.70 12.50
CA PRO A 570 27.65 -11.25 12.43
C PRO A 570 28.06 -10.76 11.03
N TYR A 571 27.92 -9.46 10.79
CA TYR A 571 28.47 -8.74 9.63
C TYR A 571 29.02 -7.37 10.06
N ILE A 572 29.88 -6.77 9.24
CA ILE A 572 30.41 -5.42 9.44
C ILE A 572 29.49 -4.40 8.75
N GLY A 573 29.46 -3.18 9.27
CA GLY A 573 28.64 -2.11 8.70
C GLY A 573 27.14 -2.44 8.73
N THR A 574 26.49 -2.40 7.56
CA THR A 574 25.03 -2.51 7.45
C THR A 574 24.53 -3.84 6.86
N GLY A 575 25.42 -4.78 6.56
CA GLY A 575 25.08 -6.07 5.94
C GLY A 575 26.18 -6.56 5.02
N TYR A 576 25.90 -7.56 4.18
CA TYR A 576 26.85 -8.10 3.21
C TYR A 576 26.17 -8.33 1.86
N VAL A 577 26.94 -8.62 0.81
CA VAL A 577 26.44 -9.04 -0.50
C VAL A 577 26.78 -10.50 -0.81
N HIS A 578 25.97 -11.16 -1.63
CA HIS A 578 26.24 -12.50 -2.14
C HIS A 578 25.90 -12.69 -3.61
N ASP A 579 26.55 -13.64 -4.27
CA ASP A 579 26.36 -13.88 -5.71
C ASP A 579 25.16 -14.77 -6.04
N GLU A 580 24.46 -15.30 -5.02
CA GLU A 580 23.35 -16.25 -5.19
C GLU A 580 23.80 -17.61 -5.77
N GLN A 581 25.06 -18.01 -5.51
CA GLN A 581 25.64 -19.27 -6.00
C GLN A 581 25.63 -19.40 -7.52
N ARG A 582 25.80 -18.27 -8.23
CA ARG A 582 25.80 -18.27 -9.70
C ARG A 582 27.06 -18.91 -10.26
N SER A 583 28.22 -18.68 -9.63
CA SER A 583 29.52 -19.23 -10.05
C SER A 583 29.85 -19.09 -11.54
N ASP A 584 29.32 -18.06 -12.21
CA ASP A 584 29.40 -17.85 -13.65
C ASP A 584 30.57 -16.95 -14.09
N GLY A 585 31.38 -16.49 -13.13
CA GLY A 585 32.50 -15.57 -13.34
C GLY A 585 32.09 -14.13 -13.66
N LYS A 586 30.79 -13.80 -13.63
CA LYS A 586 30.30 -12.45 -13.96
C LYS A 586 30.21 -11.53 -12.75
N SER A 587 30.11 -12.08 -11.54
CA SER A 587 30.06 -11.29 -10.32
C SER A 587 31.46 -11.00 -9.81
N ARG A 588 31.81 -9.72 -9.79
CA ARG A 588 33.12 -9.20 -9.35
C ARG A 588 32.91 -8.06 -8.38
N ALA A 589 33.76 -7.97 -7.37
CA ALA A 589 33.84 -6.81 -6.49
C ALA A 589 35.27 -6.30 -6.45
N THR A 590 35.45 -5.00 -6.66
CA THR A 590 36.78 -4.36 -6.73
C THR A 590 36.88 -3.24 -5.71
N PHE A 591 37.92 -3.28 -4.90
CA PHE A 591 38.27 -2.22 -3.95
C PHE A 591 39.51 -1.49 -4.44
N ARG A 592 39.50 -0.16 -4.40
CA ARG A 592 40.65 0.67 -4.74
C ARG A 592 41.16 1.36 -3.48
N PHE A 593 42.46 1.28 -3.23
CA PHE A 593 43.06 1.92 -2.06
C PHE A 593 44.53 2.24 -2.27
N LYS A 594 45.02 3.22 -1.50
CA LYS A 594 46.44 3.56 -1.43
C LYS A 594 47.06 2.93 -0.20
N SER A 595 48.15 2.18 -0.35
CA SER A 595 48.78 1.53 0.80
C SER A 595 49.36 2.58 1.77
N PRO A 596 49.07 2.48 3.09
CA PRO A 596 49.52 3.47 4.08
C PRO A 596 50.99 3.30 4.50
N ALA A 597 51.59 2.12 4.29
CA ALA A 597 52.94 1.79 4.72
C ALA A 597 53.59 0.73 3.81
N ASP A 598 54.92 0.62 3.91
CA ASP A 598 55.69 -0.46 3.29
C ASP A 598 55.69 -1.68 4.22
N GLY A 599 55.56 -2.88 3.64
CA GLY A 599 55.78 -4.13 4.36
C GLY A 599 54.73 -5.19 4.10
N GLU A 600 54.77 -6.22 4.94
CA GLU A 600 53.80 -7.31 4.93
C GLU A 600 52.55 -6.91 5.71
N PHE A 601 51.37 -7.24 5.17
CA PHE A 601 50.06 -7.04 5.76
C PHE A 601 49.34 -8.37 5.85
N ALA A 602 48.74 -8.63 7.01
CA ALA A 602 47.72 -9.66 7.13
C ALA A 602 46.46 -9.19 6.40
N LEU A 603 45.97 -9.99 5.43
CA LEU A 603 44.67 -9.82 4.83
C LEU A 603 43.65 -10.59 5.66
N ARG A 604 42.73 -9.88 6.29
CA ARG A 604 41.62 -10.47 7.03
C ARG A 604 40.29 -10.20 6.32
N MET A 605 39.32 -11.10 6.47
CA MET A 605 38.01 -11.00 5.83
C MET A 605 36.89 -11.31 6.83
N ALA A 606 35.84 -10.48 6.82
CA ALA A 606 34.56 -10.75 7.44
C ALA A 606 33.64 -11.41 6.42
N TYR A 607 32.89 -12.41 6.86
CA TYR A 607 31.85 -13.11 6.08
C TYR A 607 31.05 -14.04 6.99
N SER A 608 29.82 -14.32 6.57
CA SER A 608 28.92 -15.28 7.22
C SER A 608 29.19 -16.70 6.73
N ALA A 609 29.90 -17.48 7.55
CA ALA A 609 30.30 -18.85 7.23
C ALA A 609 29.14 -19.85 7.32
N HIS A 610 29.13 -20.81 6.40
CA HIS A 610 28.16 -21.91 6.35
C HIS A 610 28.64 -22.96 5.33
N GLU A 611 28.16 -24.18 5.43
CA GLU A 611 28.55 -25.30 4.55
C GLU A 611 28.25 -25.11 3.05
N THR A 612 27.37 -24.17 2.65
CA THR A 612 27.03 -23.95 1.24
C THR A 612 27.90 -22.89 0.57
N ARG A 613 28.87 -22.33 1.30
CA ARG A 613 29.74 -21.25 0.83
C ARG A 613 30.91 -21.84 0.05
N THR A 614 31.47 -21.07 -0.87
CA THR A 614 32.61 -21.57 -1.65
C THR A 614 33.83 -21.81 -0.77
N LYS A 615 34.58 -22.87 -1.07
CA LYS A 615 35.88 -23.14 -0.45
C LYS A 615 37.05 -22.49 -1.20
N ARG A 616 36.78 -21.87 -2.34
CA ARG A 616 37.80 -21.41 -3.29
C ARG A 616 37.49 -20.04 -3.86
N LEU A 617 37.16 -19.05 -3.01
CA LEU A 617 36.99 -17.67 -3.46
C LEU A 617 38.35 -17.08 -3.90
N PRO A 618 38.54 -16.72 -5.18
CA PRO A 618 39.75 -16.04 -5.62
C PRO A 618 39.74 -14.57 -5.19
N ILE A 619 40.84 -14.13 -4.58
CA ILE A 619 41.15 -12.73 -4.29
C ILE A 619 42.46 -12.37 -4.99
N ILE A 620 42.44 -11.29 -5.76
CA ILE A 620 43.59 -10.78 -6.51
C ILE A 620 43.89 -9.36 -6.03
N ILE A 621 45.14 -9.12 -5.62
CA ILE A 621 45.62 -7.79 -5.23
C ILE A 621 46.70 -7.38 -6.22
N ALA A 622 46.44 -6.32 -6.97
CA ALA A 622 47.32 -5.82 -8.03
C ALA A 622 47.71 -4.36 -7.79
N GLY A 623 48.99 -4.04 -7.98
CA GLY A 623 49.51 -2.67 -7.87
C GLY A 623 51.02 -2.63 -8.10
N ASP A 624 51.50 -1.54 -8.71
CA ASP A 624 52.92 -1.32 -9.03
C ASP A 624 53.55 -2.49 -9.82
N GLY A 625 52.85 -2.91 -10.88
CA GLY A 625 53.28 -3.98 -11.80
C GLY A 625 53.31 -5.38 -11.19
N GLN A 626 52.86 -5.57 -9.96
CA GLN A 626 52.82 -6.85 -9.24
C GLN A 626 51.39 -7.30 -9.00
N GLU A 627 51.17 -8.62 -9.03
CA GLU A 627 49.88 -9.26 -8.71
C GLU A 627 50.08 -10.36 -7.67
N GLN A 628 49.26 -10.37 -6.64
CA GLN A 628 49.25 -11.37 -5.56
C GLN A 628 47.88 -12.04 -5.51
N ARG A 629 47.86 -13.37 -5.43
CA ARG A 629 46.63 -14.18 -5.44
C ARG A 629 46.45 -14.94 -4.14
N ILE A 630 45.24 -14.88 -3.59
CA ILE A 630 44.83 -15.57 -2.37
C ILE A 630 43.54 -16.33 -2.67
N THR A 631 43.41 -17.53 -2.13
CA THR A 631 42.19 -18.34 -2.23
C THR A 631 41.59 -18.49 -0.84
N VAL A 632 40.30 -18.18 -0.68
CA VAL A 632 39.62 -18.14 0.62
C VAL A 632 38.55 -19.22 0.72
N ASP A 633 38.55 -19.94 1.85
CA ASP A 633 37.50 -20.88 2.23
C ASP A 633 36.44 -20.19 3.11
N GLN A 634 35.27 -19.93 2.54
CA GLN A 634 34.18 -19.23 3.21
C GLN A 634 33.29 -20.14 4.08
N THR A 635 33.65 -21.42 4.21
CA THR A 635 32.99 -22.34 5.16
C THR A 635 33.58 -22.26 6.57
N VAL A 636 34.76 -21.64 6.73
CA VAL A 636 35.47 -21.55 8.01
C VAL A 636 34.73 -20.62 8.99
N PRO A 637 34.33 -21.08 10.19
CA PRO A 637 33.62 -20.26 11.18
C PRO A 637 34.47 -19.11 11.74
N LEU A 638 33.82 -18.08 12.28
CA LEU A 638 34.50 -16.94 12.90
C LEU A 638 35.05 -17.36 14.28
N PRO A 639 36.33 -17.12 14.59
CA PRO A 639 36.86 -17.35 15.93
C PRO A 639 36.09 -16.55 16.98
N ALA A 640 35.87 -17.14 18.16
CA ALA A 640 35.13 -16.47 19.23
C ALA A 640 35.80 -15.15 19.64
N GLY A 641 35.03 -14.07 19.71
CA GLY A 641 35.52 -12.74 20.10
C GLY A 641 36.21 -11.94 19.00
N GLU A 642 36.37 -12.49 17.80
CA GLU A 642 36.96 -11.79 16.65
C GLU A 642 35.89 -11.20 15.72
N ALA A 643 36.28 -10.18 14.95
CA ALA A 643 35.42 -9.58 13.91
C ALA A 643 35.84 -10.00 12.48
N PHE A 644 37.06 -10.50 12.30
CA PHE A 644 37.62 -10.88 11.01
C PHE A 644 38.40 -12.19 11.11
N ARG A 645 38.49 -12.93 10.01
CA ARG A 645 39.35 -14.12 9.88
C ARG A 645 40.61 -13.76 9.12
N ASN A 646 41.77 -14.26 9.53
CA ASN A 646 42.97 -14.16 8.71
C ASN A 646 42.84 -15.07 7.49
N VAL A 647 42.89 -14.50 6.28
CA VAL A 647 42.71 -15.24 5.02
C VAL A 647 43.96 -15.26 4.15
N GLY A 648 44.98 -14.47 4.48
CA GLY A 648 46.27 -14.53 3.81
C GLY A 648 47.22 -13.41 4.23
N GLN A 649 48.34 -13.30 3.54
CA GLN A 649 49.30 -12.20 3.69
C GLN A 649 49.60 -11.59 2.33
N VAL A 650 49.79 -10.28 2.31
CA VAL A 650 50.19 -9.54 1.12
C VAL A 650 51.25 -8.51 1.44
N ARG A 651 52.15 -8.31 0.49
CA ARG A 651 53.16 -7.26 0.56
C ARG A 651 52.67 -6.01 -0.15
N LEU A 652 52.70 -4.87 0.54
CA LEU A 652 52.29 -3.59 -0.02
C LEU A 652 53.42 -2.56 0.10
N ARG A 653 53.47 -1.63 -0.86
CA ARG A 653 54.39 -0.49 -0.86
C ARG A 653 53.65 0.80 -0.58
N LYS A 654 54.18 1.62 0.32
CA LYS A 654 53.58 2.89 0.75
C LYS A 654 53.34 3.81 -0.44
N GLY A 655 52.14 4.39 -0.50
CA GLY A 655 51.79 5.38 -1.51
C GLY A 655 51.42 4.81 -2.88
N VAL A 656 51.57 3.50 -3.10
CA VAL A 656 51.10 2.81 -4.31
C VAL A 656 49.59 2.63 -4.26
N ASP A 657 48.95 2.87 -5.40
CA ASP A 657 47.54 2.55 -5.65
C ASP A 657 47.38 1.06 -6.00
N TYR A 658 46.56 0.37 -5.20
CA TYR A 658 46.24 -1.04 -5.35
C TYR A 658 44.77 -1.26 -5.69
N THR A 659 44.50 -2.31 -6.44
CA THR A 659 43.17 -2.89 -6.62
C THR A 659 43.11 -4.25 -5.95
N LEU A 660 42.12 -4.47 -5.08
CA LEU A 660 41.78 -5.79 -4.55
C LEU A 660 40.47 -6.24 -5.18
N THR A 661 40.51 -7.36 -5.88
CA THR A 661 39.39 -7.90 -6.66
C THR A 661 39.03 -9.28 -6.16
N LEU A 662 37.75 -9.53 -5.93
CA LEU A 662 37.21 -10.88 -5.75
C LEU A 662 36.19 -11.19 -6.83
N SER A 663 36.07 -12.45 -7.23
CA SER A 663 35.11 -12.87 -8.25
C SER A 663 34.52 -14.24 -7.96
N ASN A 664 33.34 -14.52 -8.52
CA ASN A 664 32.72 -15.85 -8.50
C ASN A 664 33.22 -16.77 -9.65
N ALA A 665 34.38 -16.49 -10.22
CA ALA A 665 34.94 -17.32 -11.28
C ALA A 665 35.54 -18.59 -10.69
N GLY A 666 35.02 -19.76 -11.11
CA GLY A 666 35.53 -21.06 -10.66
C GLY A 666 35.18 -21.45 -9.22
N THR A 667 34.21 -20.76 -8.62
CA THR A 667 33.74 -21.02 -7.25
C THR A 667 32.72 -22.16 -7.21
N ASP A 668 32.70 -22.91 -6.11
CA ASP A 668 31.92 -24.13 -5.90
C ASP A 668 30.75 -23.98 -4.89
N GLY A 669 30.44 -22.74 -4.50
CA GLY A 669 29.38 -22.40 -3.55
C GLY A 669 29.08 -20.91 -3.58
N PHE A 670 28.22 -20.44 -2.66
CA PHE A 670 27.92 -19.01 -2.55
C PHE A 670 29.20 -18.21 -2.28
N VAL A 671 29.39 -17.13 -3.01
CA VAL A 671 30.38 -16.10 -2.72
C VAL A 671 29.73 -15.03 -1.87
N ILE A 672 30.32 -14.75 -0.71
CA ILE A 672 29.90 -13.69 0.22
C ILE A 672 30.97 -12.61 0.25
N LEU A 673 30.56 -11.35 0.26
CA LEU A 673 31.45 -10.22 0.54
C LEU A 673 30.81 -9.33 1.60
N ASP A 674 31.51 -9.14 2.71
CA ASP A 674 31.12 -8.25 3.81
C ASP A 674 32.19 -7.16 4.01
N ALA A 675 33.36 -7.51 4.55
CA ALA A 675 34.45 -6.54 4.66
C ALA A 675 35.83 -7.22 4.61
N LEU A 676 36.84 -6.45 4.20
CA LEU A 676 38.25 -6.83 4.21
C LEU A 676 39.02 -5.88 5.13
N HIS A 677 40.09 -6.38 5.76
CA HIS A 677 40.92 -5.61 6.67
C HIS A 677 42.39 -5.93 6.42
N LEU A 678 43.17 -4.92 6.03
CA LEU A 678 44.61 -4.99 5.86
C LEU A 678 45.31 -4.40 7.08
N ILE A 679 46.03 -5.24 7.83
CA ILE A 679 46.75 -4.87 9.05
C ILE A 679 48.24 -5.13 8.85
N PRO A 680 49.15 -4.17 9.12
CA PRO A 680 50.59 -4.44 9.09
C PRO A 680 50.95 -5.62 10.01
N THR A 681 51.72 -6.60 9.52
CA THR A 681 52.03 -7.83 10.27
C THR A 681 52.77 -7.55 11.58
N ALA A 682 53.53 -6.44 11.67
CA ALA A 682 54.18 -5.99 12.90
C ALA A 682 53.19 -5.55 14.02
N ALA A 683 51.94 -5.22 13.68
CA ALA A 683 50.88 -4.87 14.62
C ALA A 683 49.98 -6.07 14.99
N ALA A 684 50.10 -7.20 14.27
CA ALA A 684 49.24 -8.38 14.45
C ALA A 684 49.69 -9.33 15.57
N THR A 685 50.87 -9.11 16.17
CA THR A 685 51.45 -9.93 17.26
C THR A 685 51.27 -9.34 18.66
N ALA A 686 50.60 -8.19 18.80
CA ALA A 686 50.26 -7.63 20.10
C ALA A 686 49.00 -8.32 20.64
N THR A 687 49.16 -9.43 21.35
CA THR A 687 48.08 -10.09 22.11
C THR A 687 47.53 -9.12 23.16
N PRO A 688 46.20 -8.92 23.27
CA PRO A 688 45.63 -8.25 24.43
C PRO A 688 45.84 -9.12 25.67
N ARG A 689 46.35 -8.54 26.76
CA ARG A 689 46.27 -9.13 28.10
C ARG A 689 44.92 -8.84 28.73
#